data_AF-A0A6V7XC82-F1
#
_entry.id   AF-A0A6V7XC82-F1
#
_cell.length_a   1.000
_cell.length_b   1.000
_cell.length_c   1.000
_cell.angle_alpha   90.00
_cell.angle_beta   90.00
_cell.angle_gamma   90.00
#
_symmetry.space_group_name_H-M   'P 1'
#
loop_
_entity.id
_entity.type
_entity.pdbx_description
1 polymer ?
#
loop_
_entity_poly.entity_id
_entity_poly.type
_entity_poly.pdbx_seq_one_letter_code
_entity_poly.pdbx_strand_id
1 'polypeptide(L)'
;MLLSLTREPIFSREEYFYITEEWNKLRKEVLRQCVCDILIPIFQREAHERLLEEARDCVIRKASLRLNHLISTEAYRKTFSYEEEDDDMPDLGTRVASICYSADRAEATFAVVIDENGMVMEFMRLVHFTKGMRSKFPDDVLLKKKDLRELFYLIQRRRPHLIVLNSENMDAIRLAEDIRNMLKTEVEVNKTFPVQIPVEITNSDAAKVYMNSRMSTQEFVEFPPLLRQAVSLGRFALDPLNEICHLCNAEDDILYMKFHPLQNEIGKSELLFALQLECINRVNEVGVDINRCLEFPHTAGLLQFVCGLGPRKALHLLKILKQNDNLLESRTKLVTFCRMGPKVFMNAAGFIKIDTAKIAERTDSYVEVLDGSRVHPETYEWARKMAVDALELDDAVDQTVALEEILKAPEKLKELDLDAFAEELTRQGFGNKNITLYDIRAELNYRYKDLRMPHMPPNGEELAQMLLHDDISNVQGKLVLGQILSVAYRKINEKETNLKARWNDFTSTWVCPCCKRDNFKEPTDVSNHFGEFTGIRECPGVPVGLRVRLDNGLMGFVGMRNISDQSEKITDPTKLFKPGQNQYFRVIEFKPDRLECDLSCKSSDLRGEEDRRDKYFDSDRFQEDNIADEKSEESST
;
A
#
# COMPACT_ATOMS: atom_id res chain seq x y z
N MET A 1 -27.06 37.90 -1.99
CA MET A 1 -27.23 38.65 -0.73
C MET A 1 -26.62 40.06 -0.81
N LEU A 2 -25.35 40.26 -1.19
CA LEU A 2 -24.81 41.63 -1.32
C LEU A 2 -25.46 42.44 -2.46
N LEU A 3 -25.76 41.80 -3.59
CA LEU A 3 -26.48 42.46 -4.69
C LEU A 3 -27.95 42.78 -4.33
N SER A 4 -28.57 42.12 -3.35
CA SER A 4 -29.91 42.51 -2.90
C SER A 4 -29.91 43.76 -2.03
N LEU A 5 -28.81 44.09 -1.34
CA LEU A 5 -28.64 45.37 -0.65
C LEU A 5 -28.70 46.57 -1.61
N THR A 6 -28.30 46.39 -2.87
CA THR A 6 -28.44 47.42 -3.91
C THR A 6 -29.89 47.59 -4.41
N ARG A 7 -30.74 46.59 -4.17
CA ARG A 7 -32.16 46.57 -4.55
C ARG A 7 -33.08 47.00 -3.42
N GLU A 8 -32.68 46.77 -2.16
CA GLU A 8 -33.43 47.15 -0.98
C GLU A 8 -33.22 48.61 -0.57
N PRO A 9 -34.26 49.29 -0.05
CA PRO A 9 -34.23 50.72 0.26
C PRO A 9 -33.49 51.06 1.58
N ILE A 10 -32.42 50.35 1.93
CA ILE A 10 -31.77 50.44 3.26
C ILE A 10 -31.23 51.85 3.54
N PHE A 11 -30.74 52.54 2.51
CA PHE A 11 -30.20 53.90 2.61
C PHE A 11 -31.08 54.96 1.92
N SER A 12 -32.28 54.62 1.48
CA SER A 12 -33.20 55.59 0.84
C SER A 12 -34.24 56.12 1.80
N ARG A 13 -34.57 57.41 1.69
CA ARG A 13 -35.69 58.03 2.40
C ARG A 13 -36.94 57.99 1.53
N GLU A 14 -38.09 57.72 2.13
CA GLU A 14 -39.39 57.58 1.44
C GLU A 14 -40.10 58.91 1.13
N GLU A 15 -39.49 60.05 1.45
CA GLU A 15 -40.10 61.37 1.24
C GLU A 15 -40.10 61.77 -0.25
N TYR A 16 -41.26 62.14 -0.78
CA TYR A 16 -41.48 62.53 -2.18
C TYR A 16 -41.12 64.01 -2.46
N PHE A 17 -39.92 64.43 -2.06
CA PHE A 17 -39.35 65.72 -2.45
C PHE A 17 -38.28 65.52 -3.52
N TYR A 18 -38.23 66.40 -4.52
CA TYR A 18 -37.24 66.36 -5.61
C TYR A 18 -35.78 66.27 -5.10
N ILE A 19 -35.46 67.03 -4.05
CA ILE A 19 -34.14 67.02 -3.41
C ILE A 19 -33.85 65.63 -2.79
N THR A 20 -34.83 65.03 -2.13
CA THR A 20 -34.70 63.70 -1.53
C THR A 20 -34.48 62.62 -2.60
N GLU A 21 -35.11 62.75 -3.76
CA GLU A 21 -34.93 61.84 -4.89
C GLU A 21 -33.50 61.90 -5.46
N GLU A 22 -32.94 63.09 -5.67
CA GLU A 22 -31.56 63.27 -6.14
C GLU A 22 -30.54 62.74 -5.12
N TRP A 23 -30.74 62.99 -3.83
CA TRP A 23 -29.91 62.39 -2.78
C TRP A 23 -30.02 60.87 -2.74
N ASN A 24 -31.22 60.31 -2.96
CA ASN A 24 -31.41 58.86 -3.04
C ASN A 24 -30.71 58.25 -4.26
N LYS A 25 -30.69 58.93 -5.42
CA LYS A 25 -29.91 58.52 -6.61
C LYS A 25 -28.41 58.48 -6.30
N LEU A 26 -27.88 59.54 -5.68
CA LEU A 26 -26.47 59.60 -5.31
C LEU A 26 -26.09 58.49 -4.31
N ARG A 27 -26.92 58.26 -3.28
CA ARG A 27 -26.69 57.16 -2.31
C ARG A 27 -26.70 55.79 -2.98
N LYS A 28 -27.59 55.56 -3.95
CA LYS A 28 -27.63 54.31 -4.72
C LYS A 28 -26.36 54.11 -5.57
N GLU A 29 -25.86 55.17 -6.21
CA GLU A 29 -24.63 55.04 -7.00
C GLU A 29 -23.40 54.82 -6.12
N VAL A 30 -23.28 55.53 -5.00
CA VAL A 30 -22.21 55.29 -4.02
C VAL A 30 -22.31 53.88 -3.45
N LEU A 31 -23.51 53.42 -3.09
CA LEU A 31 -23.71 52.05 -2.60
C LEU A 31 -23.32 51.02 -3.68
N ARG A 32 -23.68 51.26 -4.94
CA ARG A 32 -23.32 50.40 -6.06
C ARG A 32 -21.80 50.32 -6.23
N GLN A 33 -21.09 51.45 -6.20
CA GLN A 33 -19.63 51.48 -6.27
C GLN A 33 -18.99 50.77 -5.08
N CYS A 34 -19.46 51.03 -3.85
CA CYS A 34 -18.92 50.36 -2.66
C CYS A 34 -19.14 48.83 -2.71
N VAL A 35 -20.31 48.36 -3.14
CA VAL A 35 -20.61 46.93 -3.20
C VAL A 35 -19.89 46.27 -4.37
N CYS A 36 -20.01 46.81 -5.59
CA CYS A 36 -19.49 46.18 -6.80
C CYS A 36 -17.98 46.33 -6.97
N ASP A 37 -17.43 47.50 -6.68
CA ASP A 37 -16.03 47.80 -7.00
C ASP A 37 -15.08 47.52 -5.81
N ILE A 38 -15.60 47.53 -4.58
CA ILE A 38 -14.79 47.34 -3.36
C ILE A 38 -15.11 46.00 -2.68
N LEU A 39 -16.33 45.81 -2.20
CA LEU A 39 -16.67 44.66 -1.34
C LEU A 39 -16.67 43.33 -2.10
N ILE A 40 -17.30 43.25 -3.26
CA ILE A 40 -17.37 42.01 -4.04
C ILE A 40 -15.96 41.49 -4.42
N PRO A 41 -15.04 42.32 -4.96
CA PRO A 41 -13.68 41.85 -5.27
C PRO A 41 -12.87 41.44 -4.04
N ILE A 42 -13.09 42.06 -2.88
CA ILE A 42 -12.45 41.64 -1.62
C ILE A 42 -12.98 40.28 -1.19
N PHE A 43 -14.30 40.12 -1.09
CA PHE A 43 -14.90 38.86 -0.67
C PHE A 43 -14.67 37.73 -1.66
N GLN A 44 -14.58 38.02 -2.97
CA GLN A 44 -14.23 37.03 -3.97
C GLN A 44 -12.80 36.53 -3.77
N ARG A 45 -11.85 37.43 -3.47
CA ARG A 45 -10.46 37.04 -3.15
C ARG A 45 -10.39 36.22 -1.87
N GLU A 46 -11.02 36.69 -0.80
CA GLU A 46 -11.06 35.99 0.49
C GLU A 46 -11.71 34.60 0.38
N ALA A 47 -12.85 34.50 -0.31
CA ALA A 47 -13.51 33.23 -0.54
C ALA A 47 -12.64 32.28 -1.39
N HIS A 48 -11.96 32.80 -2.41
CA HIS A 48 -11.06 32.00 -3.23
C HIS A 48 -9.84 31.51 -2.44
N GLU A 49 -9.22 32.37 -1.63
CA GLU A 49 -8.10 31.99 -0.75
C GLU A 49 -8.52 30.91 0.25
N ARG A 50 -9.67 31.08 0.91
CA ARG A 50 -10.22 30.09 1.83
C ARG A 50 -10.52 28.74 1.15
N LEU A 51 -11.11 28.77 -0.05
CA LEU A 51 -11.37 27.55 -0.81
C LEU A 51 -10.06 26.83 -1.19
N LEU A 52 -9.01 27.58 -1.53
CA LEU A 52 -7.70 27.01 -1.80
C LEU A 52 -7.06 26.39 -0.55
N GLU A 53 -7.18 27.06 0.61
CA GLU A 53 -6.70 26.50 1.89
C GLU A 53 -7.43 25.20 2.23
N GLU A 54 -8.76 25.19 2.17
CA GLU A 54 -9.57 23.99 2.43
C GLU A 54 -9.24 22.84 1.44
N ALA A 55 -8.95 23.18 0.17
CA ALA A 55 -8.52 22.21 -0.83
C ALA A 55 -7.13 21.63 -0.51
N ARG A 56 -6.16 22.47 -0.12
CA ARG A 56 -4.82 22.04 0.30
C ARG A 56 -4.89 21.12 1.51
N ASP A 57 -5.65 21.51 2.54
CA ASP A 57 -5.85 20.70 3.75
C ASP A 57 -6.46 19.34 3.43
N CYS A 58 -7.42 19.29 2.49
CA CYS A 58 -8.00 18.02 2.06
C CYS A 58 -6.96 17.11 1.41
N VAL A 59 -6.05 17.66 0.60
CA VAL A 59 -5.00 16.86 -0.04
C VAL A 59 -3.96 16.40 0.98
N ILE A 60 -3.51 17.28 1.88
CA ILE A 60 -2.60 16.92 2.97
C ILE A 60 -3.20 15.78 3.80
N ARG A 61 -4.46 15.90 4.21
CA ARG A 61 -5.16 14.87 4.98
C ARG A 61 -5.21 13.53 4.23
N LYS A 62 -5.49 13.53 2.92
CA LYS A 62 -5.47 12.30 2.11
C LYS A 62 -4.06 11.69 2.01
N ALA A 63 -3.03 12.52 1.85
CA ALA A 63 -1.64 12.07 1.83
C ALA A 63 -1.23 11.44 3.17
N SER A 64 -1.56 12.08 4.30
CA SER A 64 -1.33 11.54 5.64
C SER A 64 -2.08 10.25 5.89
N LEU A 65 -3.33 10.13 5.44
CA LEU A 65 -4.10 8.87 5.53
C LEU A 65 -3.44 7.74 4.73
N ARG A 66 -2.92 8.04 3.53
CA ARG A 66 -2.19 7.06 2.73
C ARG A 66 -0.93 6.59 3.44
N LEU A 67 -0.15 7.51 4.02
CA LEU A 67 1.03 7.18 4.83
C LEU A 67 0.64 6.33 6.04
N ASN A 68 -0.41 6.73 6.78
CA ASN A 68 -0.89 6.03 7.95
C ASN A 68 -1.24 4.57 7.62
N HIS A 69 -1.93 4.31 6.51
CA HIS A 69 -2.23 2.96 6.03
C HIS A 69 -0.95 2.12 5.85
N LEU A 70 0.08 2.69 5.23
CA LEU A 70 1.35 1.98 4.99
C LEU A 70 2.11 1.62 6.27
N ILE A 71 2.10 2.49 7.28
CA ILE A 71 2.84 2.28 8.53
C ILE A 71 2.01 1.64 9.65
N SER A 72 0.71 1.42 9.41
CA SER A 72 -0.22 0.82 10.38
C SER A 72 -0.07 -0.70 10.51
N THR A 73 0.72 -1.32 9.65
CA THR A 73 1.01 -2.76 9.65
C THR A 73 2.15 -3.08 10.61
N GLU A 74 1.99 -4.13 11.40
CA GLU A 74 3.04 -4.66 12.28
C GLU A 74 4.16 -5.34 11.48
N ALA A 75 5.28 -5.59 12.15
CA ALA A 75 6.38 -6.32 11.52
C ALA A 75 5.99 -7.78 11.22
N TYR A 76 6.38 -8.30 10.04
CA TYR A 76 6.00 -9.67 9.64
C TYR A 76 6.50 -10.71 10.67
N ARG A 77 5.56 -11.47 11.22
CA ARG A 77 5.83 -12.59 12.14
C ARG A 77 5.59 -13.91 11.43
N LYS A 78 6.39 -14.91 11.77
CA LYS A 78 6.21 -16.27 11.27
C LYS A 78 4.84 -16.79 11.74
N THR A 79 3.99 -17.17 10.80
CA THR A 79 2.67 -17.78 11.10
C THR A 79 2.79 -19.25 11.52
N PHE A 80 3.92 -19.90 11.22
CA PHE A 80 4.17 -21.31 11.51
C PHE A 80 5.52 -21.47 12.18
N SER A 81 5.56 -22.21 13.29
CA SER A 81 6.78 -22.75 13.88
C SER A 81 7.15 -24.05 13.16
N TYR A 82 8.44 -24.33 13.01
CA TYR A 82 8.86 -25.70 12.74
C TYR A 82 8.44 -26.52 13.98
N GLU A 83 7.48 -27.43 13.83
CA GLU A 83 7.25 -28.42 14.89
C GLU A 83 8.55 -29.23 15.03
N GLU A 84 9.14 -29.14 16.22
CA GLU A 84 10.19 -29.93 16.91
C GLU A 84 10.91 -31.12 16.21
N GLU A 85 11.24 -31.09 14.91
CA GLU A 85 11.97 -32.20 14.25
C GLU A 85 13.27 -31.82 13.51
N ASP A 86 13.63 -30.53 13.42
CA ASP A 86 14.91 -30.10 12.81
C ASP A 86 15.84 -29.44 13.87
N ASP A 87 16.48 -30.25 14.73
CA ASP A 87 17.50 -29.83 15.73
C ASP A 87 18.73 -29.11 15.11
N ASP A 88 18.89 -29.16 13.78
CA ASP A 88 20.08 -28.69 13.07
C ASP A 88 20.11 -27.18 12.75
N MET A 89 19.04 -26.43 13.04
CA MET A 89 19.03 -24.96 12.88
C MET A 89 18.47 -24.27 14.13
N PRO A 90 19.28 -23.45 14.84
CA PRO A 90 18.77 -22.61 15.90
C PRO A 90 17.66 -21.70 15.34
N ASP A 91 16.73 -21.27 16.19
CA ASP A 91 15.60 -20.42 15.78
C ASP A 91 16.09 -19.01 15.37
N LEU A 92 16.62 -18.91 14.15
CA LEU A 92 17.31 -17.75 13.58
C LEU A 92 16.37 -16.60 13.16
N GLY A 93 15.27 -16.37 13.90
CA GLY A 93 14.39 -15.23 13.62
C GLY A 93 13.65 -15.31 12.28
N THR A 94 12.83 -14.30 12.00
CA THR A 94 12.11 -14.16 10.71
C THR A 94 13.10 -13.87 9.57
N ARG A 95 12.84 -14.40 8.39
CA ARG A 95 13.72 -14.24 7.21
C ARG A 95 12.86 -13.96 5.99
N VAL A 96 13.24 -12.95 5.21
CA VAL A 96 12.47 -12.52 4.04
C VAL A 96 13.36 -12.59 2.82
N ALA A 97 12.87 -13.24 1.76
CA ALA A 97 13.50 -13.22 0.46
C ALA A 97 12.79 -12.19 -0.42
N SER A 98 13.51 -11.20 -0.89
CA SER A 98 13.01 -10.14 -1.78
C SER A 98 13.56 -10.33 -3.18
N ILE A 99 12.70 -10.16 -4.18
CA ILE A 99 13.05 -10.33 -5.60
C ILE A 99 12.65 -9.06 -6.33
N CYS A 100 13.64 -8.34 -6.86
CA CYS A 100 13.41 -7.14 -7.66
C CYS A 100 13.79 -7.38 -9.12
N TYR A 101 12.81 -7.20 -10.00
CA TYR A 101 12.98 -7.25 -11.44
C TYR A 101 12.66 -5.89 -12.06
N SER A 102 13.25 -5.61 -13.21
CA SER A 102 13.01 -4.39 -13.98
C SER A 102 11.95 -4.61 -15.07
N ALA A 103 11.30 -3.54 -15.51
CA ALA A 103 10.41 -3.58 -16.65
C ALA A 103 11.17 -3.92 -17.95
N ASP A 104 12.45 -3.55 -18.03
CA ASP A 104 13.31 -3.98 -19.13
C ASP A 104 13.73 -5.44 -18.94
N ARG A 105 13.35 -6.28 -19.90
CA ARG A 105 13.66 -7.72 -19.91
C ARG A 105 15.14 -8.02 -20.15
N ALA A 106 15.92 -7.05 -20.61
CA ALA A 106 17.35 -7.19 -20.76
C ALA A 106 18.11 -7.06 -19.42
N GLU A 107 17.52 -6.36 -18.45
CA GLU A 107 18.12 -6.19 -17.13
C GLU A 107 17.96 -7.45 -16.27
N ALA A 108 19.02 -7.81 -15.56
CA ALA A 108 19.00 -8.97 -14.67
C ALA A 108 18.16 -8.68 -13.43
N THR A 109 17.40 -9.68 -12.99
CA THR A 109 16.68 -9.66 -11.71
C THR A 109 17.65 -9.95 -10.57
N PHE A 110 17.43 -9.34 -9.40
CA PHE A 110 18.19 -9.64 -8.19
C PHE A 110 17.28 -10.23 -7.12
N ALA A 111 17.77 -11.25 -6.42
CA ALA A 111 17.10 -11.79 -5.24
C ALA A 111 18.02 -11.66 -4.03
N VAL A 112 17.46 -11.26 -2.90
CA VAL A 112 18.19 -11.02 -1.64
C VAL A 112 17.43 -11.69 -0.51
N VAL A 113 18.13 -12.40 0.37
CA VAL A 113 17.56 -12.87 1.63
C VAL A 113 18.10 -12.03 2.77
N ILE A 114 17.18 -11.47 3.56
CA ILE A 114 17.48 -10.70 4.76
C ILE A 114 17.02 -11.44 6.02
N ASP A 115 17.67 -11.13 7.14
CA ASP A 115 17.32 -11.62 8.47
C ASP A 115 16.24 -10.75 9.15
N GLU A 116 15.90 -11.06 10.40
CA GLU A 116 14.89 -10.34 11.21
C GLU A 116 15.30 -8.90 11.57
N ASN A 117 16.59 -8.60 11.42
CA ASN A 117 17.16 -7.30 11.71
C ASN A 117 17.34 -6.46 10.44
N GLY A 118 16.96 -6.98 9.26
CA GLY A 118 17.09 -6.26 7.99
C GLY A 118 18.51 -6.27 7.41
N MET A 119 19.36 -7.20 7.86
CA MET A 119 20.71 -7.40 7.35
C MET A 119 20.72 -8.40 6.20
N VAL A 120 21.57 -8.16 5.21
CA VAL A 120 21.71 -9.02 4.03
C VAL A 120 22.48 -10.27 4.38
N MET A 121 21.86 -11.45 4.22
CA MET A 121 22.54 -12.73 4.42
C MET A 121 23.20 -13.25 3.14
N GLU A 122 22.45 -13.23 2.04
CA GLU A 122 22.89 -13.74 0.74
C GLU A 122 22.08 -13.09 -0.36
N PHE A 123 22.70 -12.89 -1.52
CA PHE A 123 22.04 -12.37 -2.70
C PHE A 123 22.47 -13.13 -3.96
N MET A 124 21.66 -13.06 -5.01
CA MET A 124 21.92 -13.70 -6.29
C MET A 124 21.47 -12.82 -7.46
N ARG A 125 22.08 -13.03 -8.62
CA ARG A 125 21.74 -12.37 -9.88
C ARG A 125 21.14 -13.38 -10.84
N LEU A 126 19.92 -13.12 -11.31
CA LEU A 126 19.14 -13.96 -12.22
C LEU A 126 18.94 -13.23 -13.56
N VAL A 127 19.65 -13.68 -14.61
CA VAL A 127 19.70 -12.95 -15.89
C VAL A 127 18.46 -13.21 -16.76
N HIS A 128 17.83 -14.37 -16.63
CA HIS A 128 16.77 -14.86 -17.50
C HIS A 128 15.42 -15.04 -16.79
N PHE A 129 15.29 -14.54 -15.55
CA PHE A 129 14.11 -14.70 -14.72
C PHE A 129 12.83 -14.11 -15.34
N THR A 130 12.94 -12.97 -16.01
CA THR A 130 11.84 -12.27 -16.66
C THR A 130 11.32 -12.96 -17.93
N LYS A 131 12.04 -13.96 -18.46
CA LYS A 131 11.61 -14.69 -19.67
C LYS A 131 10.28 -15.44 -19.45
N GLY A 132 9.59 -15.76 -20.55
CA GLY A 132 8.29 -16.43 -20.53
C GLY A 132 8.40 -17.95 -20.45
N MET A 133 7.71 -18.61 -19.51
CA MET A 133 7.58 -20.08 -19.50
C MET A 133 6.86 -20.64 -20.72
N ARG A 134 6.10 -19.79 -21.41
CA ARG A 134 5.39 -20.09 -22.67
C ARG A 134 5.99 -19.32 -23.85
N SER A 135 7.28 -19.00 -23.80
CA SER A 135 7.96 -18.35 -24.94
C SER A 135 7.90 -19.25 -26.18
N LYS A 136 7.87 -18.63 -27.36
CA LYS A 136 7.93 -19.36 -28.65
C LYS A 136 9.30 -20.02 -28.85
N PHE A 137 10.33 -19.52 -28.17
CA PHE A 137 11.69 -20.03 -28.24
C PHE A 137 11.95 -21.02 -27.10
N PRO A 138 12.23 -22.30 -27.39
CA PRO A 138 12.49 -23.31 -26.37
C PRO A 138 13.69 -23.00 -25.46
N ASP A 139 14.73 -22.36 -26.00
CA ASP A 139 15.95 -22.02 -25.25
C ASP A 139 15.68 -21.05 -24.09
N ASP A 140 14.77 -20.10 -24.29
CA ASP A 140 14.35 -19.14 -23.25
C ASP A 140 13.72 -19.86 -22.05
N VAL A 141 12.92 -20.90 -22.32
CA VAL A 141 12.25 -21.68 -21.28
C VAL A 141 13.28 -22.49 -20.49
N LEU A 142 14.29 -23.06 -21.16
CA LEU A 142 15.38 -23.79 -20.51
C LEU A 142 16.23 -22.88 -19.61
N LEU A 143 16.60 -21.70 -20.11
CA LEU A 143 17.35 -20.71 -19.34
C LEU A 143 16.58 -20.24 -18.10
N LYS A 144 15.29 -19.95 -18.24
CA LYS A 144 14.45 -19.59 -17.09
C LYS A 144 14.34 -20.71 -16.06
N LYS A 145 14.19 -21.96 -16.51
CA LYS A 145 14.16 -23.13 -15.59
C LYS A 145 15.48 -23.27 -14.82
N LYS A 146 16.61 -22.93 -15.44
CA LYS A 146 17.91 -22.91 -14.76
C LYS A 146 17.93 -21.85 -13.64
N ASP A 147 17.54 -20.61 -13.96
CA ASP A 147 17.46 -19.52 -12.99
C ASP A 147 16.51 -19.84 -11.82
N LEU A 148 15.35 -20.44 -12.09
CA LEU A 148 14.42 -20.87 -11.04
C LEU A 148 15.01 -21.98 -10.16
N ARG A 149 15.81 -22.89 -10.72
CA ARG A 149 16.50 -23.92 -9.94
C ARG A 149 17.58 -23.31 -9.04
N GLU A 150 18.33 -22.32 -9.54
CA GLU A 150 19.29 -21.58 -8.72
C GLU A 150 18.59 -20.83 -7.58
N LEU A 151 17.44 -20.20 -7.86
CA LEU A 151 16.61 -19.55 -6.84
C LEU A 151 16.11 -20.56 -5.80
N PHE A 152 15.69 -21.75 -6.24
CA PHE A 152 15.28 -22.82 -5.32
C PHE A 152 16.42 -23.24 -4.39
N TYR A 153 17.66 -23.38 -4.87
CA TYR A 153 18.80 -23.70 -4.00
C TYR A 153 19.06 -22.61 -2.95
N LEU A 154 18.87 -21.33 -3.30
CA LEU A 154 18.95 -20.24 -2.32
C LEU A 154 17.86 -20.36 -1.25
N ILE A 155 16.61 -20.64 -1.67
CA ILE A 155 15.47 -20.84 -0.76
C ILE A 155 15.69 -22.05 0.14
N GLN A 156 16.23 -23.15 -0.40
CA GLN A 156 16.53 -24.35 0.38
C GLN A 156 17.63 -24.10 1.42
N ARG A 157 18.67 -23.35 1.07
CA ARG A 157 19.79 -23.04 1.97
C ARG A 157 19.43 -22.05 3.07
N ARG A 158 18.64 -21.02 2.75
CA ARG A 158 18.32 -19.93 3.70
C ARG A 158 16.94 -20.04 4.35
N ARG A 159 16.07 -20.94 3.86
CA ARG A 159 14.71 -21.21 4.34
C ARG A 159 13.97 -19.92 4.75
N PRO A 160 13.71 -18.99 3.81
CA PRO A 160 12.96 -17.77 4.10
C PRO A 160 11.52 -18.10 4.50
N HIS A 161 10.92 -17.26 5.35
CA HIS A 161 9.55 -17.41 5.83
C HIS A 161 8.53 -16.61 4.99
N LEU A 162 9.01 -15.69 4.16
CA LEU A 162 8.22 -14.89 3.23
C LEU A 162 9.06 -14.60 1.98
N ILE A 163 8.44 -14.68 0.81
CA ILE A 163 9.02 -14.25 -0.46
C ILE A 163 8.22 -13.06 -0.98
N VAL A 164 8.89 -11.93 -1.23
CA VAL A 164 8.27 -10.71 -1.77
C VAL A 164 8.82 -10.35 -3.14
N LEU A 165 7.95 -9.89 -4.03
CA LEU A 165 8.28 -9.36 -5.36
C LEU A 165 7.92 -7.89 -5.45
N ASN A 166 8.71 -7.11 -6.21
CA ASN A 166 8.37 -5.72 -6.49
C ASN A 166 7.17 -5.59 -7.44
N SER A 167 6.39 -4.53 -7.23
CA SER A 167 5.23 -4.13 -8.03
C SER A 167 5.64 -3.21 -9.20
N GLU A 168 6.41 -3.72 -10.17
CA GLU A 168 6.81 -2.90 -11.32
C GLU A 168 5.70 -2.80 -12.38
N ASN A 169 5.17 -3.95 -12.78
CA ASN A 169 4.21 -4.10 -13.86
C ASN A 169 3.42 -5.42 -13.71
N MET A 170 2.47 -5.68 -14.62
CA MET A 170 1.65 -6.89 -14.60
C MET A 170 2.45 -8.21 -14.74
N ASP A 171 3.71 -8.16 -15.19
CA ASP A 171 4.57 -9.36 -15.20
C ASP A 171 4.81 -9.90 -13.77
N ALA A 172 4.68 -9.08 -12.71
CA ALA A 172 4.81 -9.50 -11.32
C ALA A 172 3.91 -10.70 -10.97
N ILE A 173 2.66 -10.69 -11.46
CA ILE A 173 1.68 -11.76 -11.19
C ILE A 173 2.17 -13.07 -11.78
N ARG A 174 2.62 -13.02 -13.03
CA ARG A 174 3.17 -14.18 -13.74
C ARG A 174 4.43 -14.70 -13.05
N LEU A 175 5.32 -13.82 -12.63
CA LEU A 175 6.55 -14.19 -11.92
C LEU A 175 6.25 -14.79 -10.54
N ALA A 176 5.28 -14.25 -9.81
CA ALA A 176 4.79 -14.80 -8.56
C ALA A 176 4.20 -16.20 -8.75
N GLU A 177 3.37 -16.40 -9.77
CA GLU A 177 2.85 -17.72 -10.13
C GLU A 177 3.95 -18.71 -10.51
N ASP A 178 4.96 -18.28 -11.28
CA ASP A 178 6.10 -19.12 -11.65
C ASP A 178 6.86 -19.61 -10.40
N ILE A 179 7.08 -18.74 -9.40
CA ILE A 179 7.68 -19.12 -8.10
C ILE A 179 6.76 -20.06 -7.33
N ARG A 180 5.47 -19.75 -7.20
CA ARG A 180 4.50 -20.60 -6.47
C ARG A 180 4.42 -22.01 -7.09
N ASN A 181 4.43 -22.10 -8.42
CA ASN A 181 4.41 -23.39 -9.12
C ASN A 181 5.71 -24.16 -8.90
N MET A 182 6.86 -23.47 -8.97
CA MET A 182 8.17 -24.07 -8.69
C MET A 182 8.23 -24.64 -7.26
N LEU A 183 7.79 -23.88 -6.25
CA LEU A 183 7.73 -24.35 -4.86
C LEU A 183 6.81 -25.57 -4.71
N LYS A 184 5.61 -25.55 -5.33
CA LYS A 184 4.67 -26.69 -5.29
C LYS A 184 5.27 -27.96 -5.90
N THR A 185 5.84 -27.85 -7.10
CA THR A 185 6.46 -28.99 -7.79
C THR A 185 7.61 -29.58 -6.98
N GLU A 186 8.45 -28.73 -6.38
CA GLU A 186 9.58 -29.21 -5.58
C GLU A 186 9.15 -29.81 -4.23
N VAL A 187 8.07 -29.33 -3.61
CA VAL A 187 7.48 -29.98 -2.42
C VAL A 187 6.92 -31.37 -2.75
N GLU A 188 6.29 -31.53 -3.91
CA GLU A 188 5.79 -32.84 -4.37
C GLU A 188 6.93 -33.84 -4.62
N VAL A 189 8.07 -33.37 -5.13
CA VAL A 189 9.24 -34.20 -5.44
C VAL A 189 10.11 -34.47 -4.20
N ASN A 190 10.42 -33.42 -3.43
CA ASN A 190 11.25 -33.47 -2.22
C ASN A 190 10.36 -33.37 -0.97
N LYS A 191 9.87 -34.52 -0.51
CA LYS A 191 8.99 -34.66 0.68
C LYS A 191 9.59 -34.13 2.00
N THR A 192 10.86 -33.75 2.00
CA THR A 192 11.60 -33.16 3.14
C THR A 192 11.50 -31.64 3.20
N PHE A 193 10.72 -31.00 2.31
CA PHE A 193 10.46 -29.56 2.35
C PHE A 193 9.03 -29.30 2.89
N PRO A 194 8.84 -29.20 4.22
CA PRO A 194 7.50 -29.19 4.83
C PRO A 194 6.75 -27.85 4.73
N VAL A 195 7.33 -26.79 4.14
CA VAL A 195 6.80 -25.42 4.31
C VAL A 195 6.27 -24.83 3.00
N GLN A 196 4.98 -24.47 3.00
CA GLN A 196 4.39 -23.60 1.98
C GLN A 196 4.76 -22.14 2.29
N ILE A 197 5.85 -21.65 1.70
CA ILE A 197 6.30 -20.27 1.87
C ILE A 197 5.35 -19.33 1.12
N PRO A 198 4.76 -18.30 1.78
CA PRO A 198 3.93 -17.32 1.09
C PRO A 198 4.76 -16.49 0.10
N VAL A 199 4.17 -16.26 -1.07
CA VAL A 199 4.76 -15.42 -2.14
C VAL A 199 3.83 -14.25 -2.38
N GLU A 200 4.29 -13.05 -2.06
CA GLU A 200 3.52 -11.81 -2.08
C GLU A 200 4.13 -10.78 -3.04
N ILE A 201 3.31 -9.85 -3.52
CA ILE A 201 3.75 -8.70 -4.30
C ILE A 201 3.58 -7.49 -3.39
N THR A 202 4.63 -6.70 -3.20
CA THR A 202 4.64 -5.62 -2.21
C THR A 202 4.81 -4.26 -2.89
N ASN A 203 4.36 -3.18 -2.25
CA ASN A 203 4.59 -1.83 -2.73
C ASN A 203 6.11 -1.57 -2.83
N SER A 204 6.55 -1.14 -4.03
CA SER A 204 7.95 -0.86 -4.33
C SER A 204 8.32 0.62 -4.31
N ASP A 205 7.37 1.53 -4.06
CA ASP A 205 7.57 2.98 -4.11
C ASP A 205 8.70 3.46 -3.19
N ALA A 206 8.67 3.05 -1.91
CA ALA A 206 9.72 3.38 -0.95
C ALA A 206 11.09 2.85 -1.40
N ALA A 207 11.12 1.62 -1.92
CA ALA A 207 12.34 0.99 -2.42
C ALA A 207 12.90 1.67 -3.68
N LYS A 208 12.04 2.20 -4.56
CA LYS A 208 12.43 2.99 -5.74
C LYS A 208 13.03 4.34 -5.37
N VAL A 209 12.56 4.95 -4.29
CA VAL A 209 13.18 6.16 -3.75
C VAL A 209 14.53 5.80 -3.14
N TYR A 210 14.56 4.77 -2.28
CA TYR A 210 15.78 4.34 -1.61
C TYR A 210 16.91 3.98 -2.59
N MET A 211 16.63 3.25 -3.67
CA MET A 211 17.67 2.80 -4.62
C MET A 211 18.47 3.96 -5.24
N ASN A 212 17.85 5.14 -5.37
CA ASN A 212 18.46 6.34 -5.93
C ASN A 212 18.98 7.32 -4.88
N SER A 213 18.68 7.09 -3.60
CA SER A 213 19.14 7.92 -2.48
C SER A 213 20.67 7.88 -2.31
N ARG A 214 21.22 8.96 -1.75
CA ARG A 214 22.63 8.97 -1.32
C ARG A 214 22.88 8.00 -0.17
N MET A 215 21.88 7.78 0.68
CA MET A 215 21.97 6.85 1.81
C MET A 215 22.21 5.41 1.34
N SER A 216 21.46 4.94 0.33
CA SER A 216 21.68 3.59 -0.21
C SER A 216 23.05 3.41 -0.83
N THR A 217 23.59 4.46 -1.46
CA THR A 217 24.92 4.45 -2.08
C THR A 217 26.03 4.42 -1.02
N GLN A 218 25.80 5.03 0.15
CA GLN A 218 26.73 4.99 1.29
C GLN A 218 26.66 3.66 2.04
N GLU A 219 25.46 3.11 2.21
CA GLU A 219 25.25 1.83 2.90
C GLU A 219 25.78 0.65 2.07
N PHE A 220 25.53 0.66 0.75
CA PHE A 220 25.88 -0.41 -0.16
C PHE A 220 26.61 0.10 -1.41
N VAL A 221 27.88 0.47 -1.23
CA VAL A 221 28.73 1.06 -2.29
C VAL A 221 28.87 0.15 -3.51
N GLU A 222 29.01 -1.15 -3.31
CA GLU A 222 29.25 -2.12 -4.38
C GLU A 222 27.96 -2.65 -5.03
N PHE A 223 26.78 -2.32 -4.46
CA PHE A 223 25.53 -2.91 -4.92
C PHE A 223 24.93 -2.11 -6.09
N PRO A 224 24.52 -2.77 -7.18
CA PRO A 224 23.78 -2.11 -8.25
C PRO A 224 22.43 -1.59 -7.73
N PRO A 225 21.84 -0.56 -8.36
CA PRO A 225 20.59 0.05 -7.90
C PRO A 225 19.46 -0.96 -7.65
N LEU A 226 19.24 -1.90 -8.58
CA LEU A 226 18.17 -2.91 -8.45
C LEU A 226 18.39 -3.89 -7.28
N LEU A 227 19.65 -4.14 -6.91
CA LEU A 227 19.98 -4.93 -5.71
C LEU A 227 19.69 -4.14 -4.43
N ARG A 228 20.00 -2.83 -4.42
CA ARG A 228 19.63 -1.93 -3.31
C ARG A 228 18.12 -1.81 -3.16
N GLN A 229 17.38 -1.78 -4.28
CA GLN A 229 15.91 -1.84 -4.27
C GLN A 229 15.41 -3.14 -3.62
N ALA A 230 16.03 -4.29 -3.91
CA ALA A 230 15.66 -5.56 -3.28
C ALA A 230 15.85 -5.53 -1.75
N VAL A 231 16.98 -5.00 -1.27
CA VAL A 231 17.21 -4.86 0.18
C VAL A 231 16.10 -4.03 0.85
N SER A 232 15.78 -2.86 0.28
CA SER A 232 14.73 -1.98 0.81
C SER A 232 13.34 -2.59 0.72
N LEU A 233 13.02 -3.33 -0.36
CA LEU A 233 11.75 -4.05 -0.48
C LEU A 233 11.60 -5.10 0.62
N GLY A 234 12.67 -5.85 0.91
CA GLY A 234 12.67 -6.82 2.00
C GLY A 234 12.48 -6.14 3.36
N ARG A 235 13.19 -5.03 3.62
CA ARG A 235 13.05 -4.25 4.87
C ARG A 235 11.65 -3.67 5.03
N PHE A 236 11.05 -3.18 3.95
CA PHE A 236 9.68 -2.69 3.94
C PHE A 236 8.68 -3.81 4.26
N ALA A 237 8.87 -5.01 3.69
CA ALA A 237 8.03 -6.17 4.01
C ALA A 237 8.23 -6.68 5.44
N LEU A 238 9.42 -6.50 6.01
CA LEU A 238 9.68 -6.81 7.42
C LEU A 238 9.00 -5.83 8.36
N ASP A 239 9.22 -4.52 8.17
CA ASP A 239 8.58 -3.47 8.97
C ASP A 239 8.49 -2.17 8.16
N PRO A 240 7.30 -1.84 7.63
CA PRO A 240 7.09 -0.63 6.83
C PRO A 240 7.45 0.66 7.57
N LEU A 241 7.24 0.72 8.88
CA LEU A 241 7.49 1.91 9.69
C LEU A 241 8.97 2.28 9.68
N ASN A 242 9.85 1.28 9.82
CA ASN A 242 11.30 1.48 9.85
C ASN A 242 11.80 2.01 8.52
N GLU A 243 11.39 1.39 7.41
CA GLU A 243 11.85 1.76 6.08
C GLU A 243 11.35 3.16 5.68
N ILE A 244 10.08 3.48 5.98
CA ILE A 244 9.52 4.80 5.73
C ILE A 244 10.22 5.88 6.56
N CYS A 245 10.46 5.64 7.86
CA CYS A 245 11.18 6.59 8.71
C CYS A 245 12.65 6.75 8.28
N HIS A 246 13.24 5.74 7.64
CA HIS A 246 14.58 5.82 7.08
C HIS A 246 14.67 6.80 5.90
N LEU A 247 13.59 6.96 5.13
CA LEU A 247 13.48 7.95 4.05
C LEU A 247 13.25 9.39 4.55
N CYS A 248 12.89 9.57 5.82
CA CYS A 248 12.81 10.88 6.46
C CYS A 248 14.21 11.37 6.86
N ASN A 249 15.01 11.74 5.87
CA ASN A 249 16.40 12.15 6.04
C ASN A 249 16.58 13.65 5.75
N ALA A 250 17.83 14.12 5.75
CA ALA A 250 18.15 15.52 5.51
C ALA A 250 17.85 16.00 4.07
N GLU A 251 17.66 15.08 3.12
CA GLU A 251 17.32 15.38 1.72
C GLU A 251 15.81 15.28 1.46
N ASP A 252 15.03 14.98 2.51
CA ASP A 252 13.58 14.80 2.47
C ASP A 252 13.14 13.78 1.42
N ASP A 253 13.86 12.66 1.31
CA ASP A 253 13.62 11.64 0.27
C ASP A 253 12.18 11.13 0.27
N ILE A 254 11.52 11.08 1.43
CA ILE A 254 10.10 10.75 1.58
C ILE A 254 9.20 11.55 0.63
N LEU A 255 9.52 12.80 0.28
CA LEU A 255 8.71 13.65 -0.61
C LEU A 255 8.70 13.16 -2.07
N TYR A 256 9.66 12.32 -2.47
CA TYR A 256 9.65 11.70 -3.81
C TYR A 256 8.71 10.50 -3.90
N MET A 257 8.22 10.00 -2.76
CA MET A 257 7.13 9.02 -2.73
C MET A 257 5.81 9.71 -3.07
N LYS A 258 4.96 9.03 -3.84
CA LYS A 258 3.65 9.57 -4.25
C LYS A 258 2.57 9.16 -3.24
N PHE A 259 2.14 10.10 -2.41
CA PHE A 259 1.02 9.92 -1.48
C PHE A 259 -0.31 10.44 -2.07
N HIS A 260 -0.25 11.44 -2.95
CA HIS A 260 -1.42 11.97 -3.64
C HIS A 260 -1.05 12.56 -5.01
N PRO A 261 -1.92 12.48 -6.05
CA PRO A 261 -1.63 13.02 -7.38
C PRO A 261 -1.30 14.53 -7.40
N LEU A 262 -1.97 15.30 -6.55
CA LEU A 262 -1.80 16.76 -6.41
C LEU A 262 -0.77 17.17 -5.34
N GLN A 263 0.08 16.26 -4.85
CA GLN A 263 1.01 16.59 -3.76
C GLN A 263 2.02 17.69 -4.12
N ASN A 264 2.35 17.84 -5.41
CA ASN A 264 3.28 18.86 -5.90
C ASN A 264 2.70 20.27 -5.87
N GLU A 265 1.37 20.40 -5.74
CA GLU A 265 0.67 21.69 -5.63
C GLU A 265 0.66 22.23 -4.19
N ILE A 266 1.18 21.46 -3.23
CA ILE A 266 1.23 21.81 -1.80
C ILE A 266 2.62 22.33 -1.45
N GLY A 267 2.69 23.24 -0.48
CA GLY A 267 3.97 23.64 0.13
C GLY A 267 4.69 22.44 0.73
N LYS A 268 5.94 22.19 0.31
CA LYS A 268 6.76 21.06 0.77
C LYS A 268 6.85 20.95 2.30
N SER A 269 6.94 22.09 2.99
CA SER A 269 7.03 22.14 4.45
C SER A 269 5.75 21.70 5.15
N GLU A 270 4.59 22.07 4.61
CA GLU A 270 3.27 21.71 5.17
C GLU A 270 3.04 20.21 5.01
N LEU A 271 3.31 19.67 3.82
CA LEU A 271 3.22 18.24 3.54
C LEU A 271 4.20 17.45 4.42
N LEU A 272 5.47 17.87 4.49
CA LEU A 272 6.48 17.20 5.30
C LEU A 272 6.08 17.17 6.78
N PHE A 273 5.58 18.29 7.32
CA PHE A 273 5.11 18.35 8.70
C PHE A 273 3.98 17.35 8.97
N ALA A 274 3.01 17.28 8.06
CA ALA A 274 1.88 16.36 8.19
C ALA A 274 2.30 14.89 8.09
N LEU A 275 3.26 14.55 7.23
CA LEU A 275 3.81 13.20 7.12
C LEU A 275 4.64 12.83 8.36
N GLN A 276 5.48 13.75 8.85
CA GLN A 276 6.27 13.54 10.06
C GLN A 276 5.38 13.38 11.30
N LEU A 277 4.24 14.06 11.37
CA LEU A 277 3.27 13.89 12.47
C LEU A 277 2.75 12.45 12.54
N GLU A 278 2.43 11.83 11.39
CA GLU A 278 2.02 10.42 11.34
C GLU A 278 3.16 9.48 11.78
N CYS A 279 4.39 9.75 11.36
CA CYS A 279 5.56 9.01 11.85
C CYS A 279 5.72 9.14 13.37
N ILE A 280 5.57 10.34 13.94
CA ILE A 280 5.63 10.57 15.39
C ILE A 280 4.55 9.74 16.09
N ASN A 281 3.30 9.80 15.64
CA ASN A 281 2.22 9.05 16.27
C ASN A 281 2.52 7.55 16.29
N ARG A 282 2.94 6.99 15.15
CA ARG A 282 3.18 5.54 15.02
C ARG A 282 4.45 5.07 15.72
N VAL A 283 5.54 5.83 15.65
CA VAL A 283 6.81 5.48 16.33
C VAL A 283 6.64 5.47 17.84
N ASN A 284 5.91 6.41 18.42
CA ASN A 284 5.68 6.45 19.87
C ASN A 284 4.67 5.38 20.32
N GLU A 285 3.73 4.98 19.46
CA GLU A 285 2.86 3.83 19.74
C GLU A 285 3.66 2.51 19.82
N VAL A 286 4.57 2.27 18.88
CA VAL A 286 5.38 1.03 18.81
C VAL A 286 6.51 1.04 19.86
N GLY A 287 7.16 2.18 20.04
CA GLY A 287 8.37 2.32 20.86
C GLY A 287 9.65 2.01 20.07
N VAL A 288 10.78 2.54 20.55
CA VAL A 288 12.08 2.43 19.85
C VAL A 288 13.13 1.83 20.76
N ASP A 289 13.79 0.78 20.28
CA ASP A 289 14.96 0.19 20.94
C ASP A 289 16.24 0.91 20.47
N ILE A 290 16.89 1.63 21.39
CA ILE A 290 18.12 2.38 21.11
C ILE A 290 19.29 1.43 20.83
N ASN A 291 19.38 0.29 21.51
CA ASN A 291 20.47 -0.65 21.31
C ASN A 291 20.37 -1.26 19.91
N ARG A 292 19.15 -1.58 19.45
CA ARG A 292 18.90 -1.98 18.06
C ARG A 292 19.33 -0.89 17.07
N CYS A 293 19.05 0.38 17.36
CA CYS A 293 19.48 1.51 16.52
C CYS A 293 21.00 1.69 16.45
N LEU A 294 21.73 1.31 17.50
CA LEU A 294 23.20 1.34 17.53
C LEU A 294 23.80 0.21 16.69
N GLU A 295 23.22 -0.98 16.77
CA GLU A 295 23.67 -2.18 16.06
C GLU A 295 23.32 -2.12 14.57
N PHE A 296 22.11 -1.62 14.23
CA PHE A 296 21.58 -1.59 12.87
C PHE A 296 21.27 -0.15 12.43
N PRO A 297 22.20 0.51 11.70
CA PRO A 297 22.10 1.93 11.35
C PRO A 297 20.84 2.33 10.56
N HIS A 298 20.25 1.41 9.79
CA HIS A 298 19.04 1.70 9.03
C HIS A 298 17.82 1.94 9.93
N THR A 299 17.79 1.36 11.14
CA THR A 299 16.70 1.57 12.11
C THR A 299 16.82 2.89 12.90
N ALA A 300 17.99 3.56 12.85
CA ALA A 300 18.24 4.80 13.58
C ALA A 300 17.31 5.97 13.18
N GLY A 301 16.70 5.90 11.99
CA GLY A 301 15.73 6.88 11.51
C GLY A 301 14.49 7.04 12.40
N LEU A 302 14.15 6.02 13.20
CA LEU A 302 13.02 6.07 14.15
C LEU A 302 13.26 7.06 15.30
N LEU A 303 14.51 7.18 15.77
CA LEU A 303 14.82 7.93 17.00
C LEU A 303 14.50 9.41 16.90
N GLN A 304 14.50 9.98 15.70
CA GLN A 304 14.15 11.39 15.52
C GLN A 304 12.66 11.68 15.78
N PHE A 305 11.80 10.65 15.72
CA PHE A 305 10.35 10.75 15.89
C PHE A 305 9.87 10.43 17.31
N VAL A 306 10.76 10.01 18.19
CA VAL A 306 10.45 9.83 19.62
C VAL A 306 10.13 11.18 20.26
N CYS A 307 9.04 11.23 21.03
CA CYS A 307 8.59 12.44 21.72
C CYS A 307 9.74 13.11 22.52
N GLY A 308 9.93 14.42 22.32
CA GLY A 308 10.99 15.19 22.96
C GLY A 308 12.37 15.07 22.30
N LEU A 309 12.57 14.08 21.44
CA LEU A 309 13.71 14.00 20.53
C LEU A 309 13.41 14.77 19.23
N GLY A 310 14.33 14.64 18.29
CA GLY A 310 14.38 15.34 17.02
C GLY A 310 15.72 15.01 16.36
N PRO A 311 15.94 15.34 15.07
CA PRO A 311 17.08 14.83 14.30
C PRO A 311 18.42 15.13 14.97
N ARG A 312 18.60 16.35 15.50
CA ARG A 312 19.81 16.76 16.22
C ARG A 312 20.03 16.00 17.52
N LYS A 313 18.97 15.79 18.32
CA LYS A 313 19.06 15.12 19.63
C LYS A 313 19.27 13.62 19.46
N ALA A 314 18.57 13.00 18.51
CA ALA A 314 18.72 11.59 18.18
C ALA A 314 20.15 11.27 17.73
N LEU A 315 20.71 12.07 16.81
CA LEU A 315 22.09 11.91 16.37
C LEU A 315 23.09 12.10 17.52
N HIS A 316 22.86 13.08 18.40
CA HIS A 316 23.71 13.31 19.56
C HIS A 316 23.70 12.13 20.54
N LEU A 317 22.51 11.57 20.81
CA LEU A 317 22.31 10.41 21.68
C LEU A 317 23.07 9.19 21.15
N LEU A 318 22.88 8.85 19.87
CA LEU A 318 23.61 7.75 19.22
C LEU A 318 25.11 7.96 19.24
N LYS A 319 25.57 9.20 19.00
CA LYS A 319 26.99 9.54 19.03
C LYS A 319 27.61 9.32 20.41
N ILE A 320 26.95 9.74 21.49
CA ILE A 320 27.45 9.55 22.86
C ILE A 320 27.57 8.06 23.18
N LEU A 321 26.54 7.27 22.87
CA LEU A 321 26.54 5.83 23.17
C LEU A 321 27.60 5.10 22.36
N LYS A 322 27.72 5.40 21.06
CA LYS A 322 28.72 4.81 20.15
C LYS A 322 30.16 5.17 20.52
N GLN A 323 30.42 6.39 21.02
CA GLN A 323 31.78 6.81 21.39
C GLN A 323 32.33 6.10 22.62
N ASN A 324 31.47 5.54 23.46
CA ASN A 324 31.85 4.94 24.72
C ASN A 324 31.61 3.43 24.75
N ASP A 325 31.27 2.82 23.59
CA ASP A 325 30.88 1.41 23.43
C ASP A 325 29.94 0.91 24.55
N ASN A 326 29.00 1.77 24.94
CA ASN A 326 28.15 1.51 26.10
C ASN A 326 26.75 1.13 25.63
N LEU A 327 26.30 -0.06 26.02
CA LEU A 327 24.91 -0.47 25.86
C LEU A 327 24.04 0.34 26.81
N LEU A 328 22.84 0.70 26.36
CA LEU A 328 21.87 1.32 27.24
C LEU A 328 21.21 0.24 28.10
N GLU A 329 21.71 0.08 29.33
CA GLU A 329 21.23 -0.93 30.28
C GLU A 329 19.97 -0.50 31.06
N SER A 330 19.79 0.80 31.30
CA SER A 330 18.63 1.34 32.01
C SER A 330 18.27 2.74 31.51
N ARG A 331 16.98 3.10 31.59
CA ARG A 331 16.49 4.45 31.27
C ARG A 331 17.16 5.53 32.12
N THR A 332 17.56 5.22 33.35
CA THR A 332 18.30 6.16 34.22
C THR A 332 19.62 6.64 33.61
N LYS A 333 20.30 5.79 32.81
CA LYS A 333 21.52 6.15 32.07
C LYS A 333 21.28 7.23 31.00
N LEU A 334 20.05 7.42 30.52
CA LEU A 334 19.74 8.53 29.62
C LEU A 334 20.00 9.88 30.28
N VAL A 335 19.67 10.00 31.57
CA VAL A 335 19.88 11.24 32.33
C VAL A 335 21.33 11.35 32.78
N THR A 336 21.86 10.30 33.43
CA THR A 336 23.18 10.36 34.08
C THR A 336 24.33 10.34 33.07
N PHE A 337 24.24 9.49 32.04
CA PHE A 337 25.31 9.27 31.07
C PHE A 337 25.10 10.08 29.79
N CYS A 338 23.92 10.01 29.19
CA CYS A 338 23.62 10.73 27.94
C CYS A 338 23.32 12.22 28.16
N ARG A 339 23.33 12.68 29.43
CA ARG A 339 23.06 14.08 29.83
C ARG A 339 21.74 14.61 29.27
N MET A 340 20.73 13.75 29.18
CA MET A 340 19.40 14.12 28.73
C MET A 340 18.75 15.03 29.76
N GLY A 341 18.27 16.20 29.32
CA GLY A 341 17.60 17.15 30.22
C GLY A 341 16.27 16.60 30.76
N PRO A 342 15.82 17.01 31.96
CA PRO A 342 14.70 16.41 32.67
C PRO A 342 13.38 16.46 31.88
N LYS A 343 13.10 17.57 31.17
CA LYS A 343 11.91 17.69 30.31
C LYS A 343 11.95 16.76 29.10
N VAL A 344 13.14 16.53 28.54
CA VAL A 344 13.30 15.63 27.39
C VAL A 344 13.14 14.18 27.85
N PHE A 345 13.74 13.84 29.00
CA PHE A 345 13.58 12.53 29.62
C PHE A 345 12.12 12.21 29.94
N MET A 346 11.40 13.14 30.57
CA MET A 346 9.96 13.00 30.86
C MET A 346 9.11 12.77 29.61
N ASN A 347 9.47 13.37 28.48
CA ASN A 347 8.74 13.18 27.23
C ASN A 347 9.11 11.88 26.50
N ALA A 348 10.35 11.40 26.64
CA ALA A 348 10.90 10.31 25.83
C ALA A 348 10.91 8.95 26.53
N ALA A 349 11.02 8.92 27.87
CA ALA A 349 11.37 7.70 28.60
C ALA A 349 10.36 6.56 28.39
N GLY A 350 9.06 6.86 28.32
CA GLY A 350 8.01 5.85 28.12
C GLY A 350 8.01 5.20 26.73
N PHE A 351 8.68 5.80 25.74
CA PHE A 351 8.73 5.34 24.35
C PHE A 351 10.06 4.67 23.99
N ILE A 352 11.05 4.73 24.90
CA ILE A 352 12.35 4.09 24.74
C ILE A 352 12.26 2.67 25.30
N LYS A 353 12.34 1.69 24.40
CA LYS A 353 12.37 0.28 24.72
C LYS A 353 13.79 -0.15 25.06
N ILE A 354 13.90 -0.98 26.09
CA ILE A 354 15.14 -1.64 26.46
C ILE A 354 14.83 -3.14 26.55
N ASP A 355 15.52 -3.97 25.75
CA ASP A 355 15.38 -5.42 25.83
C ASP A 355 16.09 -5.95 27.08
N THR A 356 15.36 -5.99 28.19
CA THR A 356 15.87 -6.37 29.51
C THR A 356 16.43 -7.79 29.53
N ALA A 357 15.91 -8.70 28.70
CA ALA A 357 16.39 -10.09 28.64
C ALA A 357 17.81 -10.16 28.05
N LYS A 358 18.02 -9.52 26.89
CA LYS A 358 19.34 -9.45 26.25
C LYS A 358 20.39 -8.74 27.11
N ILE A 359 19.97 -7.76 27.91
CA ILE A 359 20.88 -7.05 28.82
C ILE A 359 21.24 -7.89 30.04
N ALA A 360 20.27 -8.57 30.64
CA ALA A 360 20.52 -9.46 31.77
C ALA A 360 21.50 -10.60 31.43
N GLU A 361 21.50 -11.08 30.18
CA GLU A 361 22.48 -12.07 29.71
C GLU A 361 23.90 -11.51 29.53
N ARG A 362 24.03 -10.21 29.25
CA ARG A 362 25.31 -9.56 28.91
C ARG A 362 25.93 -8.82 30.09
N THR A 363 25.20 -8.61 31.19
CA THR A 363 25.65 -7.76 32.29
C THR A 363 25.21 -8.33 33.63
N ASP A 364 26.12 -8.39 34.60
CA ASP A 364 25.85 -8.78 36.00
C ASP A 364 25.15 -7.67 36.83
N SER A 365 24.73 -6.58 36.19
CA SER A 365 24.12 -5.42 36.85
C SER A 365 22.61 -5.63 37.01
N TYR A 366 22.03 -5.01 38.04
CA TYR A 366 20.58 -5.02 38.24
C TYR A 366 19.86 -4.42 37.03
N VAL A 367 18.93 -5.19 36.46
CA VAL A 367 18.10 -4.77 35.31
C VAL A 367 16.68 -4.50 35.79
N GLU A 368 16.23 -3.26 35.62
CA GLU A 368 14.84 -2.89 35.91
C GLU A 368 13.90 -3.51 34.87
N VAL A 369 13.03 -4.43 35.29
CA VAL A 369 12.17 -5.19 34.39
C VAL A 369 11.13 -4.30 33.71
N LEU A 370 10.73 -3.21 34.37
CA LEU A 370 9.80 -2.21 33.82
C LEU A 370 10.38 -1.40 32.66
N ASP A 371 11.71 -1.30 32.51
CA ASP A 371 12.36 -0.64 31.37
C ASP A 371 12.05 -1.38 30.05
N GLY A 372 11.65 -2.64 30.14
CA GLY A 372 11.13 -3.46 29.05
C GLY A 372 9.61 -3.32 28.82
N SER A 373 8.95 -2.28 29.33
CA SER A 373 7.50 -2.01 29.17
C SER A 373 7.23 -0.53 28.83
N ARG A 374 6.02 -0.19 28.37
CA ARG A 374 5.61 1.22 28.15
C ARG A 374 5.32 1.98 29.44
N VAL A 375 5.41 1.34 30.60
CA VAL A 375 5.24 2.01 31.90
C VAL A 375 6.28 3.12 32.00
N HIS A 376 5.83 4.33 32.34
CA HIS A 376 6.73 5.48 32.48
C HIS A 376 7.47 5.42 33.83
N PRO A 377 8.75 5.84 33.93
CA PRO A 377 9.49 5.83 35.19
C PRO A 377 8.82 6.57 36.36
N GLU A 378 7.96 7.55 36.07
CA GLU A 378 7.19 8.27 37.11
C GLU A 378 6.15 7.38 37.82
N THR A 379 5.72 6.29 37.18
CA THR A 379 4.67 5.39 37.67
C THR A 379 5.20 4.01 38.08
N TYR A 380 6.52 3.82 38.17
CA TYR A 380 7.12 2.53 38.56
C TYR A 380 6.68 2.11 39.96
N GLU A 381 6.58 3.06 40.88
CA GLU A 381 6.09 2.81 42.24
C GLU A 381 4.64 2.29 42.24
N TRP A 382 3.80 2.77 41.34
CA TRP A 382 2.41 2.30 41.23
C TRP A 382 2.34 0.89 40.64
N ALA A 383 3.15 0.59 39.61
CA ALA A 383 3.23 -0.76 39.06
C ALA A 383 3.71 -1.78 40.09
N ARG A 384 4.68 -1.39 40.94
CA ARG A 384 5.19 -2.19 42.05
C ARG A 384 4.13 -2.44 43.13
N LYS A 385 3.38 -1.41 43.54
CA LYS A 385 2.26 -1.56 44.50
C LYS A 385 1.13 -2.43 43.95
N MET A 386 0.74 -2.21 42.70
CA MET A 386 -0.24 -3.07 42.02
C MET A 386 0.20 -4.53 42.03
N ALA A 387 1.52 -4.78 41.95
CA ALA A 387 2.05 -6.13 42.00
C ALA A 387 1.96 -6.76 43.40
N VAL A 388 2.27 -6.01 44.45
CA VAL A 388 2.13 -6.46 45.85
C VAL A 388 0.66 -6.77 46.17
N ASP A 389 -0.25 -5.85 45.83
CA ASP A 389 -1.68 -5.98 46.12
C ASP A 389 -2.30 -7.18 45.39
N ALA A 390 -1.95 -7.40 44.12
CA ALA A 390 -2.47 -8.53 43.35
C ALA A 390 -1.91 -9.90 43.78
N LEU A 391 -0.81 -9.93 44.54
CA LEU A 391 -0.30 -11.15 45.15
C LEU A 391 -0.76 -11.33 46.61
N GLU A 392 -1.53 -10.38 47.16
CA GLU A 392 -1.95 -10.34 48.56
C GLU A 392 -0.76 -10.45 49.53
N LEU A 393 0.39 -9.88 49.15
CA LEU A 393 1.60 -9.88 49.97
C LEU A 393 1.55 -8.73 50.99
N ASP A 394 2.18 -8.93 52.15
CA ASP A 394 2.35 -7.85 53.12
C ASP A 394 3.21 -6.73 52.52
N ASP A 395 2.88 -5.46 52.81
CA ASP A 395 3.61 -4.25 52.36
C ASP A 395 5.11 -4.24 52.72
N ALA A 396 5.54 -5.13 53.62
CA ALA A 396 6.93 -5.28 54.05
C ALA A 396 7.79 -6.15 53.10
N VAL A 397 7.16 -6.83 52.13
CA VAL A 397 7.86 -7.66 51.14
C VAL A 397 8.55 -6.79 50.09
N ASP A 398 9.69 -7.26 49.56
CA ASP A 398 10.41 -6.58 48.49
C ASP A 398 9.54 -6.50 47.23
N GLN A 399 9.14 -5.28 46.87
CA GLN A 399 8.30 -4.99 45.73
C GLN A 399 8.92 -5.44 44.39
N THR A 400 10.25 -5.57 44.30
CA THR A 400 10.91 -6.07 43.08
C THR A 400 10.58 -7.54 42.82
N VAL A 401 10.58 -8.34 43.88
CA VAL A 401 10.29 -9.78 43.81
C VAL A 401 8.83 -10.01 43.44
N ALA A 402 7.91 -9.23 44.04
CA ALA A 402 6.50 -9.27 43.71
C ALA A 402 6.25 -8.99 42.21
N LEU A 403 6.97 -8.03 41.63
CA LEU A 403 6.87 -7.71 40.22
C LEU A 403 7.32 -8.88 39.32
N GLU A 404 8.46 -9.51 39.63
CA GLU A 404 8.96 -10.67 38.88
C GLU A 404 8.01 -11.87 38.96
N GLU A 405 7.36 -12.09 40.11
CA GLU A 405 6.36 -13.13 40.28
C GLU A 405 5.10 -12.87 39.45
N ILE A 406 4.62 -11.62 39.41
CA ILE A 406 3.47 -11.25 38.58
C ILE A 406 3.75 -11.35 37.09
N LEU A 407 4.96 -11.06 36.66
CA LEU A 407 5.34 -11.26 35.25
C LEU A 407 5.32 -12.75 34.86
N LYS A 408 5.47 -13.68 35.81
CA LYS A 408 5.28 -15.12 35.59
C LYS A 408 3.81 -15.53 35.65
N ALA A 409 2.99 -14.84 36.45
CA ALA A 409 1.57 -15.14 36.65
C ALA A 409 0.69 -13.89 36.44
N PRO A 410 0.59 -13.36 35.20
CA PRO A 410 -0.07 -12.09 34.92
C PRO A 410 -1.60 -12.15 35.10
N GLU A 411 -2.19 -13.35 35.13
CA GLU A 411 -3.64 -13.53 35.27
C GLU A 411 -4.19 -12.97 36.59
N LYS A 412 -3.39 -12.98 37.66
CA LYS A 412 -3.78 -12.46 38.98
C LYS A 412 -4.12 -10.96 38.96
N LEU A 413 -3.52 -10.20 38.04
CA LEU A 413 -3.83 -8.77 37.86
C LEU A 413 -5.27 -8.51 37.37
N LYS A 414 -5.98 -9.52 36.87
CA LYS A 414 -7.38 -9.37 36.44
C LYS A 414 -8.35 -9.28 37.61
N GLU A 415 -7.98 -9.83 38.76
CA GLU A 415 -8.81 -9.86 39.97
C GLU A 415 -8.77 -8.54 40.74
N LEU A 416 -7.77 -7.70 40.45
CA LEU A 416 -7.59 -6.39 41.07
C LEU A 416 -8.63 -5.37 40.58
N ASP A 417 -9.35 -4.75 41.52
CA ASP A 417 -10.25 -3.63 41.26
C ASP A 417 -9.47 -2.32 41.10
N LEU A 418 -9.19 -1.97 39.83
CA LEU A 418 -8.43 -0.77 39.48
C LEU A 418 -9.19 0.53 39.75
N ASP A 419 -10.53 0.52 39.74
CA ASP A 419 -11.31 1.73 39.97
C ASP A 419 -11.25 2.12 41.44
N ALA A 420 -11.37 1.14 42.35
CA ALA A 420 -11.18 1.36 43.78
C ALA A 420 -9.75 1.87 44.10
N PHE A 421 -8.73 1.27 43.48
CA PHE A 421 -7.33 1.70 43.64
C PHE A 421 -7.11 3.14 43.15
N ALA A 422 -7.73 3.51 42.03
CA ALA A 422 -7.62 4.86 41.48
C ALA A 422 -8.35 5.93 42.32
N GLU A 423 -9.49 5.58 42.92
CA GLU A 423 -10.17 6.44 43.88
C GLU A 423 -9.27 6.74 45.09
N GLU A 424 -8.55 5.74 45.59
CA GLU A 424 -7.63 5.91 46.72
C GLU A 424 -6.42 6.80 46.36
N LEU A 425 -5.83 6.62 45.18
CA LEU A 425 -4.80 7.53 44.68
C LEU A 425 -5.31 8.97 44.52
N THR A 426 -6.57 9.13 44.13
CA THR A 426 -7.22 10.44 44.03
C THR A 426 -7.36 11.10 45.40
N ARG A 427 -7.74 10.34 46.43
CA ARG A 427 -7.82 10.82 47.83
C ARG A 427 -6.45 11.24 48.37
N GLN A 428 -5.39 10.55 47.97
CA GLN A 428 -4.01 10.89 48.33
C GLN A 428 -3.45 12.12 47.58
N GLY A 429 -4.18 12.65 46.61
CA GLY A 429 -3.84 13.88 45.89
C GLY A 429 -3.04 13.68 44.59
N PHE A 430 -2.93 12.45 44.06
CA PHE A 430 -2.22 12.16 42.81
C PHE A 430 -3.07 12.40 41.54
N GLY A 431 -4.35 12.77 41.71
CA GLY A 431 -5.31 13.00 40.63
C GLY A 431 -5.92 11.72 40.08
N ASN A 432 -6.77 11.85 39.07
CA ASN A 432 -7.43 10.72 38.42
C ASN A 432 -6.43 9.97 37.52
N LYS A 433 -6.13 8.72 37.86
CA LYS A 433 -5.15 7.86 37.18
C LYS A 433 -5.73 6.53 36.67
N ASN A 434 -7.06 6.42 36.51
CA ASN A 434 -7.70 5.17 36.10
C ASN A 434 -7.09 4.61 34.81
N ILE A 435 -7.00 5.44 33.74
CA ILE A 435 -6.46 5.02 32.44
C ILE A 435 -5.02 4.52 32.58
N THR A 436 -4.18 5.23 33.32
CA THR A 436 -2.78 4.86 33.55
C THR A 436 -2.65 3.49 34.22
N LEU A 437 -3.53 3.15 35.17
CA LEU A 437 -3.52 1.84 35.84
C LEU A 437 -3.98 0.73 34.90
N TYR A 438 -4.98 0.99 34.03
CA TYR A 438 -5.38 0.06 32.99
C TYR A 438 -4.24 -0.22 32.00
N ASP A 439 -3.50 0.82 31.61
CA ASP A 439 -2.34 0.71 30.72
C ASP A 439 -1.19 -0.06 31.39
N ILE A 440 -0.90 0.21 32.67
CA ILE A 440 0.08 -0.56 33.44
C ILE A 440 -0.31 -2.03 33.49
N ARG A 441 -1.58 -2.35 33.78
CA ARG A 441 -2.06 -3.74 33.77
C ARG A 441 -1.90 -4.39 32.39
N ALA A 442 -2.20 -3.66 31.31
CA ALA A 442 -2.05 -4.18 29.96
C ALA A 442 -0.58 -4.48 29.62
N GLU A 443 0.34 -3.61 30.02
CA GLU A 443 1.78 -3.77 29.82
C GLU A 443 2.39 -4.88 30.69
N LEU A 444 1.93 -5.07 31.92
CA LEU A 444 2.37 -6.19 32.77
C LEU A 444 1.89 -7.55 32.22
N ASN A 445 0.73 -7.59 31.56
CA ASN A 445 0.27 -8.80 30.86
C ASN A 445 1.12 -9.09 29.61
N TYR A 446 1.31 -8.07 28.75
CA TYR A 446 2.05 -8.20 27.50
C TYR A 446 2.96 -6.99 27.28
N ARG A 447 4.22 -7.12 27.68
CA ARG A 447 5.24 -6.06 27.59
C ARG A 447 5.47 -5.60 26.15
N TYR A 448 5.34 -4.29 25.89
CA TYR A 448 5.55 -3.69 24.56
C TYR A 448 4.84 -4.46 23.43
N LYS A 449 3.60 -4.91 23.67
CA LYS A 449 2.79 -5.53 22.62
C LYS A 449 2.61 -4.53 21.48
N ASP A 450 2.93 -4.95 20.26
CA ASP A 450 2.64 -4.14 19.07
C ASP A 450 1.12 -4.04 18.91
N LEU A 451 0.60 -2.83 18.80
CA LEU A 451 -0.84 -2.54 18.70
C LEU A 451 -1.27 -2.31 17.24
N ARG A 452 -0.31 -2.35 16.31
CA ARG A 452 -0.54 -2.26 14.87
C ARG A 452 -1.34 -3.47 14.35
N MET A 453 -1.88 -3.32 13.14
CA MET A 453 -2.61 -4.40 12.49
C MET A 453 -1.65 -5.52 12.06
N PRO A 454 -2.01 -6.79 12.22
CA PRO A 454 -1.19 -7.90 11.76
C PRO A 454 -0.93 -7.81 10.26
N HIS A 455 0.24 -8.25 9.81
CA HIS A 455 0.56 -8.31 8.38
C HIS A 455 -0.44 -9.19 7.65
N MET A 456 -1.05 -8.64 6.60
CA MET A 456 -1.96 -9.35 5.70
C MET A 456 -1.48 -9.22 4.26
N PRO A 457 -1.65 -10.27 3.44
CA PRO A 457 -1.36 -10.17 2.02
C PRO A 457 -2.23 -9.09 1.37
N PRO A 458 -1.74 -8.40 0.33
CA PRO A 458 -2.47 -7.31 -0.30
C PRO A 458 -3.79 -7.79 -0.89
N ASN A 459 -4.85 -7.00 -0.71
CA ASN A 459 -6.15 -7.26 -1.31
C ASN A 459 -6.11 -7.04 -2.83
N GLY A 460 -7.08 -7.57 -3.57
CA GLY A 460 -7.15 -7.42 -5.03
C GLY A 460 -7.14 -5.95 -5.49
N GLU A 461 -7.79 -5.07 -4.73
CA GLU A 461 -7.79 -3.62 -5.00
C GLU A 461 -6.43 -2.98 -4.75
N GLU A 462 -5.78 -3.31 -3.63
CA GLU A 462 -4.46 -2.79 -3.28
C GLU A 462 -3.42 -3.27 -4.29
N LEU A 463 -3.48 -4.55 -4.68
CA LEU A 463 -2.63 -5.13 -5.71
C LEU A 463 -2.84 -4.43 -7.06
N ALA A 464 -4.09 -4.14 -7.43
CA ALA A 464 -4.40 -3.39 -8.64
C ALA A 464 -3.78 -1.98 -8.60
N GLN A 465 -3.95 -1.26 -7.49
CA GLN A 465 -3.40 0.08 -7.30
C GLN A 465 -1.87 0.07 -7.38
N MET A 466 -1.21 -0.91 -6.74
CA MET A 466 0.25 -1.06 -6.76
C MET A 466 0.79 -1.36 -8.17
N LEU A 467 0.09 -2.17 -8.97
CA LEU A 467 0.56 -2.56 -10.30
C LEU A 467 0.22 -1.53 -11.39
N LEU A 468 -0.88 -0.77 -11.21
CA LEU A 468 -1.31 0.26 -12.16
C LEU A 468 -0.69 1.62 -11.89
N HIS A 469 -0.23 1.88 -10.66
CA HIS A 469 0.26 3.18 -10.23
C HIS A 469 -0.77 4.32 -10.44
N ASP A 470 -2.06 4.00 -10.50
CA ASP A 470 -3.21 4.91 -10.67
C ASP A 470 -4.38 4.43 -9.80
N ASP A 471 -5.29 5.34 -9.48
CA ASP A 471 -6.49 5.03 -8.71
C ASP A 471 -7.53 4.31 -9.58
N ILE A 472 -8.12 3.25 -9.02
CA ILE A 472 -9.09 2.39 -9.73
C ILE A 472 -10.29 3.20 -10.24
N SER A 473 -10.75 4.20 -9.47
CA SER A 473 -11.86 5.07 -9.85
C SER A 473 -11.58 5.89 -11.12
N ASN A 474 -10.30 6.16 -11.41
CA ASN A 474 -9.92 6.85 -12.63
C ASN A 474 -9.96 5.93 -13.85
N VAL A 475 -9.95 4.61 -13.69
CA VAL A 475 -9.86 3.65 -14.81
C VAL A 475 -11.22 3.46 -15.51
N GLN A 476 -12.32 3.55 -14.76
CA GLN A 476 -13.67 3.38 -15.30
C GLN A 476 -14.06 4.51 -16.27
N GLY A 477 -14.64 4.15 -17.42
CA GLY A 477 -15.07 5.10 -18.46
C GLY A 477 -13.95 5.61 -19.38
N LYS A 478 -12.67 5.35 -19.07
CA LYS A 478 -11.56 5.74 -19.94
C LYS A 478 -11.58 4.98 -21.26
N LEU A 479 -11.21 5.67 -22.33
CA LEU A 479 -10.96 5.10 -23.64
C LEU A 479 -9.51 4.60 -23.67
N VAL A 480 -9.34 3.30 -23.88
CA VAL A 480 -8.06 2.60 -23.83
C VAL A 480 -7.82 1.87 -25.14
N LEU A 481 -6.59 1.90 -25.64
CA LEU A 481 -6.18 1.06 -26.75
C LEU A 481 -5.85 -0.34 -26.22
N GLY A 482 -6.26 -1.36 -26.97
CA GLY A 482 -5.93 -2.73 -26.64
C GLY A 482 -5.75 -3.60 -27.87
N GLN A 483 -4.94 -4.64 -27.72
CA GLN A 483 -4.72 -5.66 -28.72
C GLN A 483 -5.61 -6.88 -28.46
N ILE A 484 -6.36 -7.31 -29.48
CA ILE A 484 -7.21 -8.49 -29.38
C ILE A 484 -6.33 -9.74 -29.40
N LEU A 485 -6.32 -10.52 -28.33
CA LEU A 485 -5.51 -11.74 -28.25
C LEU A 485 -6.20 -12.92 -28.92
N SER A 486 -7.44 -13.21 -28.51
CA SER A 486 -8.19 -14.36 -29.01
C SER A 486 -9.68 -14.25 -28.67
N VAL A 487 -10.49 -15.03 -29.38
CA VAL A 487 -11.91 -15.21 -29.03
C VAL A 487 -12.00 -16.18 -27.83
N ALA A 488 -12.77 -15.80 -26.82
CA ALA A 488 -13.08 -16.63 -25.67
C ALA A 488 -14.27 -17.56 -25.97
N TYR A 489 -14.10 -18.84 -25.68
CA TYR A 489 -15.14 -19.85 -25.86
C TYR A 489 -15.49 -20.51 -24.52
N ARG A 490 -16.78 -20.79 -24.30
CA ARG A 490 -17.27 -21.59 -23.18
C ARG A 490 -17.18 -23.06 -23.54
N LYS A 491 -16.63 -23.87 -22.63
CA LYS A 491 -16.61 -25.33 -22.75
C LYS A 491 -18.05 -25.87 -22.82
N ILE A 492 -18.27 -26.83 -23.72
CA ILE A 492 -19.57 -27.46 -23.95
C ILE A 492 -19.83 -28.44 -22.81
N ASN A 493 -20.98 -28.34 -22.15
CA ASN A 493 -21.38 -29.28 -21.10
C ASN A 493 -21.81 -30.62 -21.72
N GLU A 494 -21.61 -31.74 -21.01
CA GLU A 494 -21.96 -33.09 -21.48
C GLU A 494 -23.45 -33.24 -21.89
N LYS A 495 -24.35 -32.41 -21.34
CA LYS A 495 -25.78 -32.37 -21.66
C LYS A 495 -26.14 -31.67 -22.98
N GLU A 496 -25.21 -30.93 -23.60
CA GLU A 496 -25.40 -30.20 -24.88
C GLU A 496 -24.90 -31.01 -26.11
N THR A 497 -24.58 -32.29 -25.93
CA THR A 497 -23.96 -33.17 -26.95
C THR A 497 -24.90 -33.65 -28.07
N ASN A 498 -26.20 -33.35 -28.02
CA ASN A 498 -27.19 -33.78 -29.03
C ASN A 498 -27.69 -32.63 -29.93
N LEU A 499 -26.80 -31.70 -30.33
CA LEU A 499 -27.16 -30.58 -31.20
C LEU A 499 -26.93 -30.92 -32.68
N LYS A 500 -27.97 -30.79 -33.51
CA LYS A 500 -27.91 -31.01 -34.97
C LYS A 500 -27.33 -29.81 -35.71
N ALA A 501 -26.53 -30.07 -36.75
CA ALA A 501 -26.00 -29.06 -37.66
C ALA A 501 -27.13 -28.27 -38.34
N ARG A 502 -26.95 -26.95 -38.53
CA ARG A 502 -27.92 -26.07 -39.18
C ARG A 502 -27.39 -25.62 -40.53
N TRP A 503 -28.24 -25.63 -41.54
CA TRP A 503 -27.92 -25.10 -42.87
C TRP A 503 -28.13 -23.58 -42.89
N ASN A 504 -27.22 -22.84 -43.51
CA ASN A 504 -27.35 -21.40 -43.72
C ASN A 504 -27.56 -21.10 -45.21
N ASP A 505 -28.75 -20.62 -45.55
CA ASP A 505 -29.14 -20.32 -46.93
C ASP A 505 -28.30 -19.19 -47.57
N PHE A 506 -27.75 -18.29 -46.75
CA PHE A 506 -26.97 -17.15 -47.25
C PHE A 506 -25.54 -17.50 -47.66
N THR A 507 -24.92 -18.49 -47.00
CA THR A 507 -23.52 -18.89 -47.26
C THR A 507 -23.41 -20.21 -48.00
N SER A 508 -24.53 -20.91 -48.25
CA SER A 508 -24.58 -22.24 -48.88
C SER A 508 -23.65 -23.26 -48.19
N THR A 509 -23.53 -23.15 -46.87
CA THR A 509 -22.64 -23.98 -46.04
C THR A 509 -23.34 -24.42 -44.76
N TRP A 510 -22.90 -25.55 -44.21
CA TRP A 510 -23.35 -26.03 -42.91
C TRP A 510 -22.67 -25.25 -41.78
N VAL A 511 -23.45 -24.93 -40.74
CA VAL A 511 -23.01 -24.18 -39.57
C VAL A 511 -22.98 -25.10 -38.35
N CYS A 512 -21.85 -25.08 -37.63
CA CYS A 512 -21.74 -25.77 -36.37
C CYS A 512 -22.62 -25.10 -35.30
N PRO A 513 -23.48 -25.84 -34.57
CA PRO A 513 -24.37 -25.26 -33.56
C PRO A 513 -23.64 -24.71 -32.34
N CYS A 514 -22.39 -25.12 -32.12
CA CYS A 514 -21.59 -24.71 -30.97
C CYS A 514 -20.64 -23.56 -31.30
N CYS A 515 -19.68 -23.75 -32.21
CA CYS A 515 -18.72 -22.71 -32.56
C CYS A 515 -19.23 -21.69 -33.59
N LYS A 516 -20.41 -21.91 -34.17
CA LYS A 516 -21.08 -21.03 -35.16
C LYS A 516 -20.27 -20.72 -36.42
N ARG A 517 -19.18 -21.46 -36.66
CA ARG A 517 -18.41 -21.40 -37.92
C ARG A 517 -19.22 -22.01 -39.06
N ASP A 518 -19.16 -21.37 -40.21
CA ASP A 518 -19.95 -21.67 -41.42
C ASP A 518 -19.06 -22.14 -42.60
N ASN A 519 -17.97 -22.86 -42.32
CA ASN A 519 -17.01 -23.30 -43.33
C ASN A 519 -17.21 -24.75 -43.80
N PHE A 520 -18.28 -25.43 -43.40
CA PHE A 520 -18.46 -26.86 -43.66
C PHE A 520 -19.31 -27.09 -44.91
N LYS A 521 -18.84 -27.96 -45.83
CA LYS A 521 -19.55 -28.30 -47.07
C LYS A 521 -20.53 -29.44 -46.88
N GLU A 522 -20.20 -30.41 -46.01
CA GLU A 522 -21.05 -31.56 -45.72
C GLU A 522 -21.48 -31.60 -44.23
N PRO A 523 -22.65 -32.17 -43.92
CA PRO A 523 -23.11 -32.33 -42.53
C PRO A 523 -22.24 -33.34 -41.73
N THR A 524 -21.56 -34.25 -42.43
CA THR A 524 -20.61 -35.21 -41.86
C THR A 524 -19.37 -34.49 -41.31
N ASP A 525 -18.89 -33.45 -41.99
CA ASP A 525 -17.75 -32.64 -41.55
C ASP A 525 -18.07 -31.87 -40.26
N VAL A 526 -19.30 -31.39 -40.11
CA VAL A 526 -19.77 -30.75 -38.86
C VAL A 526 -19.82 -31.76 -37.72
N SER A 527 -20.23 -32.99 -38.02
CA SER A 527 -20.33 -34.08 -37.05
C SER A 527 -18.93 -34.54 -36.62
N ASN A 528 -17.96 -34.58 -37.53
CA ASN A 528 -16.55 -34.88 -37.23
C ASN A 528 -15.87 -33.75 -36.44
N HIS A 529 -16.18 -32.48 -36.74
CA HIS A 529 -15.68 -31.33 -35.99
C HIS A 529 -16.22 -31.29 -34.55
N PHE A 530 -17.46 -31.76 -34.37
CA PHE A 530 -18.14 -31.79 -33.08
C PHE A 530 -17.87 -33.08 -32.28
N GLY A 531 -17.62 -34.20 -32.95
CA GLY A 531 -17.43 -35.53 -32.36
C GLY A 531 -15.99 -35.82 -31.92
N GLU A 532 -15.85 -36.62 -30.86
CA GLU A 532 -14.55 -37.12 -30.37
C GLU A 532 -14.13 -38.37 -31.17
N PHE A 533 -13.72 -38.22 -32.44
CA PHE A 533 -13.25 -39.38 -33.20
C PHE A 533 -11.76 -39.70 -32.99
N THR A 534 -10.96 -38.74 -32.48
CA THR A 534 -9.49 -38.86 -32.39
C THR A 534 -8.90 -38.46 -31.02
N GLY A 535 -9.74 -38.27 -30.00
CA GLY A 535 -9.32 -37.76 -28.68
C GLY A 535 -8.99 -36.26 -28.65
N ILE A 536 -9.14 -35.56 -29.78
CA ILE A 536 -8.97 -34.11 -29.91
C ILE A 536 -10.30 -33.52 -30.40
N ARG A 537 -11.04 -32.82 -29.53
CA ARG A 537 -12.18 -32.00 -29.95
C ARG A 537 -11.65 -30.79 -30.73
N GLU A 538 -11.93 -30.74 -32.03
CA GLU A 538 -11.57 -29.57 -32.86
C GLU A 538 -12.50 -28.37 -32.63
N CYS A 539 -13.70 -28.59 -32.10
CA CYS A 539 -14.65 -27.52 -31.81
C CYS A 539 -14.24 -26.72 -30.55
N PRO A 540 -13.98 -25.40 -30.67
CA PRO A 540 -13.54 -24.58 -29.55
C PRO A 540 -14.64 -24.28 -28.52
N GLY A 541 -15.91 -24.54 -28.83
CA GLY A 541 -17.06 -24.27 -27.96
C GLY A 541 -17.89 -23.06 -28.39
N VAL A 542 -18.79 -22.57 -27.53
CA VAL A 542 -19.66 -21.43 -27.82
C VAL A 542 -18.90 -20.11 -27.60
N PRO A 543 -18.82 -19.20 -28.58
CA PRO A 543 -18.15 -17.92 -28.38
C PRO A 543 -18.89 -17.09 -27.32
N VAL A 544 -18.15 -16.54 -26.36
CA VAL A 544 -18.69 -15.70 -25.26
C VAL A 544 -18.23 -14.24 -25.38
N GLY A 545 -17.09 -14.02 -26.03
CA GLY A 545 -16.50 -12.70 -26.13
C GLY A 545 -15.09 -12.69 -26.71
N LEU A 546 -14.43 -11.55 -26.58
CA LEU A 546 -13.03 -11.34 -26.98
C LEU A 546 -12.16 -11.18 -25.73
N ARG A 547 -10.97 -11.79 -25.74
CA ARG A 547 -9.89 -11.47 -24.80
C ARG A 547 -9.00 -10.42 -25.42
N VAL A 548 -8.81 -9.34 -24.71
CA VAL A 548 -8.02 -8.19 -25.11
C VAL A 548 -6.88 -8.03 -24.11
N ARG A 549 -5.72 -7.58 -24.58
CA ARG A 549 -4.65 -7.07 -23.74
C ARG A 549 -4.59 -5.57 -23.93
N LEU A 550 -4.77 -4.83 -22.86
CA LEU A 550 -4.63 -3.38 -22.87
C LEU A 550 -3.15 -2.98 -22.93
N ASP A 551 -2.88 -1.75 -23.36
CA ASP A 551 -1.52 -1.22 -23.48
C ASP A 551 -0.73 -1.24 -22.16
N ASN A 552 -1.43 -1.04 -21.03
CA ASN A 552 -0.85 -1.12 -19.68
C ASN A 552 -0.61 -2.57 -19.20
N GLY A 553 -0.86 -3.57 -20.05
CA GLY A 553 -0.66 -4.99 -19.75
C GLY A 553 -1.83 -5.67 -19.02
N LEU A 554 -2.89 -4.93 -18.67
CA LEU A 554 -4.10 -5.53 -18.10
C LEU A 554 -4.81 -6.43 -19.11
N MET A 555 -5.48 -7.44 -18.58
CA MET A 555 -6.37 -8.29 -19.36
C MET A 555 -7.75 -7.66 -19.42
N GLY A 556 -8.34 -7.66 -20.61
CA GLY A 556 -9.68 -7.16 -20.85
C GLY A 556 -10.58 -8.23 -21.44
N PHE A 557 -11.87 -8.17 -21.10
CA PHE A 557 -12.89 -9.04 -21.65
C PHE A 557 -14.03 -8.22 -22.26
N VAL A 558 -14.27 -8.45 -23.55
CA VAL A 558 -15.42 -7.86 -24.25
C VAL A 558 -16.48 -8.95 -24.42
N GLY A 559 -17.57 -8.86 -23.68
CA GLY A 559 -18.71 -9.78 -23.85
C GLY A 559 -19.38 -9.60 -25.23
N MET A 560 -20.01 -10.65 -25.78
CA MET A 560 -20.66 -10.59 -27.10
C MET A 560 -21.62 -9.41 -27.29
N ARG A 561 -22.33 -9.00 -26.23
CA ARG A 561 -23.26 -7.86 -26.25
C ARG A 561 -22.57 -6.51 -26.42
N ASN A 562 -21.30 -6.42 -26.06
CA ASN A 562 -20.50 -5.19 -26.04
C ASN A 562 -19.55 -5.07 -27.23
N ILE A 563 -19.68 -5.95 -28.23
CA ILE A 563 -18.86 -5.91 -29.44
C ILE A 563 -19.38 -4.86 -30.44
N SER A 564 -20.71 -4.73 -30.59
CA SER A 564 -21.33 -3.82 -31.54
C SER A 564 -22.76 -3.49 -31.11
N ASP A 565 -23.25 -2.32 -31.55
CA ASP A 565 -24.63 -1.88 -31.32
C ASP A 565 -25.67 -2.82 -31.97
N GLN A 566 -25.27 -3.59 -32.99
CA GLN A 566 -26.08 -4.65 -33.60
C GLN A 566 -25.62 -6.05 -33.14
N SER A 567 -25.42 -6.23 -31.83
CA SER A 567 -24.88 -7.47 -31.25
C SER A 567 -25.67 -8.75 -31.60
N GLU A 568 -26.96 -8.63 -31.90
CA GLU A 568 -27.82 -9.76 -32.29
C GLU A 568 -27.47 -10.34 -33.68
N LYS A 569 -26.84 -9.55 -34.55
CA LYS A 569 -26.42 -9.99 -35.90
C LYS A 569 -25.05 -10.69 -35.90
N ILE A 570 -24.29 -10.58 -34.81
CA ILE A 570 -22.93 -11.13 -34.73
C ILE A 570 -23.01 -12.57 -34.24
N THR A 571 -22.97 -13.52 -35.18
CA THR A 571 -22.96 -14.95 -34.86
C THR A 571 -21.55 -15.49 -34.62
N ASP A 572 -20.54 -14.98 -35.34
CA ASP A 572 -19.13 -15.35 -35.16
C ASP A 572 -18.23 -14.11 -35.05
N PRO A 573 -17.58 -13.86 -33.89
CA PRO A 573 -16.69 -12.74 -33.70
C PRO A 573 -15.37 -12.83 -34.49
N THR A 574 -14.96 -14.01 -34.98
CA THR A 574 -13.72 -14.17 -35.76
C THR A 574 -13.78 -13.52 -37.14
N LYS A 575 -14.98 -13.23 -37.66
CA LYS A 575 -15.15 -12.53 -38.94
C LYS A 575 -14.88 -11.03 -38.87
N LEU A 576 -15.10 -10.44 -37.70
CA LEU A 576 -14.95 -9.00 -37.47
C LEU A 576 -13.55 -8.65 -36.99
N PHE A 577 -12.94 -9.52 -36.19
CA PHE A 577 -11.68 -9.21 -35.52
C PHE A 577 -10.63 -10.29 -35.77
N LYS A 578 -9.43 -9.85 -36.11
CA LYS A 578 -8.26 -10.73 -36.23
C LYS A 578 -7.44 -10.68 -34.94
N PRO A 579 -6.92 -11.84 -34.45
CA PRO A 579 -5.93 -11.86 -33.39
C PRO A 579 -4.73 -10.96 -33.74
N GLY A 580 -4.33 -10.11 -32.81
CA GLY A 580 -3.24 -9.14 -32.96
C GLY A 580 -3.68 -7.76 -33.45
N GLN A 581 -4.94 -7.56 -33.81
CA GLN A 581 -5.47 -6.24 -34.20
C GLN A 581 -5.60 -5.32 -32.97
N ASN A 582 -5.15 -4.07 -33.12
CA ASN A 582 -5.32 -3.02 -32.11
C ASN A 582 -6.64 -2.29 -32.37
N GLN A 583 -7.39 -2.04 -31.31
CA GLN A 583 -8.67 -1.36 -31.36
C GLN A 583 -8.86 -0.54 -30.08
N TYR A 584 -9.60 0.56 -30.17
CA TYR A 584 -10.03 1.33 -29.00
C TYR A 584 -11.20 0.65 -28.33
N PHE A 585 -11.14 0.59 -27.01
CA PHE A 585 -12.16 0.06 -26.13
C PHE A 585 -12.48 1.10 -25.05
N ARG A 586 -13.71 1.11 -24.56
CA ARG A 586 -14.05 1.81 -23.32
C ARG A 586 -14.11 0.83 -22.16
N VAL A 587 -13.49 1.19 -21.04
CA VAL A 587 -13.61 0.43 -19.78
C VAL A 587 -14.98 0.66 -19.18
N ILE A 588 -15.75 -0.40 -19.01
CA ILE A 588 -17.06 -0.36 -18.33
C ILE A 588 -16.84 -0.50 -16.82
N GLU A 589 -16.20 -1.60 -16.43
CA GLU A 589 -16.01 -1.97 -15.03
C GLU A 589 -14.64 -2.63 -14.87
N PHE A 590 -13.98 -2.34 -13.76
CA PHE A 590 -12.73 -2.98 -13.39
C PHE A 590 -12.98 -3.97 -12.25
N LYS A 591 -12.57 -5.24 -12.44
CA LYS A 591 -12.69 -6.29 -11.42
C LYS A 591 -11.34 -6.46 -10.71
N PRO A 592 -11.17 -5.93 -9.49
CA PRO A 592 -9.87 -5.92 -8.81
C PRO A 592 -9.35 -7.32 -8.47
N ASP A 593 -10.21 -8.24 -8.03
CA ASP A 593 -9.79 -9.59 -7.63
C ASP A 593 -9.16 -10.43 -8.75
N ARG A 594 -9.52 -10.14 -10.00
CA ARG A 594 -9.01 -10.85 -11.18
C ARG A 594 -8.06 -10.00 -12.02
N LEU A 595 -7.90 -8.72 -11.68
CA LEU A 595 -7.17 -7.73 -12.48
C LEU A 595 -7.62 -7.74 -13.94
N GLU A 596 -8.93 -7.82 -14.16
CA GLU A 596 -9.57 -7.91 -15.46
C GLU A 596 -10.54 -6.73 -15.66
N CYS A 597 -10.47 -6.10 -16.84
CA CYS A 597 -11.40 -5.04 -17.23
C CYS A 597 -12.53 -5.61 -18.09
N ASP A 598 -13.77 -5.30 -17.76
CA ASP A 598 -14.87 -5.47 -18.70
C ASP A 598 -14.87 -4.29 -19.68
N LEU A 599 -14.79 -4.61 -20.97
CA LEU A 599 -14.59 -3.65 -22.05
C LEU A 599 -15.80 -3.59 -22.99
N SER A 600 -16.00 -2.42 -23.60
CA SER A 600 -16.93 -2.21 -24.71
C SER A 600 -16.21 -1.72 -25.97
N CYS A 601 -16.63 -2.25 -27.11
CA CYS A 601 -16.23 -1.83 -28.45
C CYS A 601 -17.41 -1.25 -29.25
N LYS A 602 -18.55 -1.00 -28.61
CA LYS A 602 -19.73 -0.43 -29.28
C LYS A 602 -19.42 0.95 -29.86
N SER A 603 -19.98 1.25 -31.02
CA SER A 603 -19.81 2.54 -31.68
C SER A 603 -20.41 3.67 -30.84
N SER A 604 -21.55 3.39 -30.17
CA SER A 604 -22.16 4.28 -29.19
C SER A 604 -21.25 4.56 -27.98
N ASP A 605 -20.72 3.51 -27.35
CA ASP A 605 -19.87 3.64 -26.15
C ASP A 605 -18.51 4.28 -26.45
N LEU A 606 -17.97 4.14 -27.66
CA LEU A 606 -16.75 4.81 -28.08
C LEU A 606 -16.95 6.30 -28.38
N ARG A 607 -18.15 6.69 -28.81
CA ARG A 607 -18.52 8.09 -29.09
C ARG A 607 -19.05 8.82 -27.88
N GLY A 608 -19.66 8.11 -26.93
CA GLY A 608 -20.14 8.75 -25.72
C GLY A 608 -18.95 9.43 -25.07
N GLU A 609 -19.02 10.71 -24.79
CA GLU A 609 -18.44 11.16 -23.54
C GLU A 609 -19.50 10.74 -22.52
N GLU A 610 -19.12 10.09 -21.41
CA GLU A 610 -20.06 10.16 -20.29
C GLU A 610 -20.25 11.66 -20.03
N ASP A 611 -21.48 12.15 -20.18
CA ASP A 611 -21.89 13.47 -19.70
C ASP A 611 -21.73 13.49 -18.17
N ARG A 612 -20.48 13.58 -17.72
CA ARG A 612 -20.12 14.10 -16.39
C ARG A 612 -20.10 15.63 -16.43
N ARG A 613 -20.83 16.22 -17.37
CA ARG A 613 -21.13 17.64 -17.42
C ARG A 613 -22.18 17.87 -16.34
N ASP A 614 -21.71 18.34 -15.20
CA ASP A 614 -22.58 18.69 -14.10
C ASP A 614 -23.41 19.93 -14.47
N LYS A 615 -24.33 20.34 -13.59
CA LYS A 615 -25.17 21.53 -13.81
C LYS A 615 -24.34 22.82 -14.00
N TYR A 616 -23.08 22.82 -13.60
CA TYR A 616 -22.19 23.98 -13.64
C TYR A 616 -21.26 23.97 -14.86
N PHE A 617 -21.30 22.92 -15.68
CA PHE A 617 -20.56 22.85 -16.93
C PHE A 617 -21.14 23.84 -17.95
N ASP A 618 -20.29 24.77 -18.39
CA ASP A 618 -20.65 25.79 -19.38
C ASP A 618 -20.70 25.16 -20.78
N SER A 619 -21.86 24.59 -21.10
CA SER A 619 -22.10 23.88 -22.36
C SER A 619 -22.05 24.81 -23.57
N ASP A 620 -22.46 26.07 -23.39
CA ASP A 620 -22.47 27.06 -24.45
C ASP A 620 -21.04 27.42 -24.83
N ARG A 621 -20.20 27.72 -23.83
CA ARG A 621 -18.78 27.99 -24.06
C ARG A 621 -18.02 26.80 -24.63
N PHE A 622 -18.31 25.59 -24.17
CA PHE A 622 -17.69 24.38 -24.71
C PHE A 622 -18.02 24.17 -26.19
N GLN A 623 -19.26 24.45 -26.60
CA GLN A 623 -19.64 24.37 -28.02
C GLN A 623 -18.94 25.44 -28.84
N GLU A 624 -18.81 26.66 -28.31
CA GLU A 624 -18.05 27.74 -28.96
C GLU A 624 -16.58 27.35 -29.16
N ASP A 625 -15.94 26.78 -28.13
CA ASP A 625 -14.55 26.32 -28.18
C ASP A 625 -14.37 25.18 -29.19
N ASN A 626 -15.27 24.18 -29.22
CA ASN A 626 -15.21 23.11 -30.23
C ASN A 626 -15.35 23.62 -31.66
N ILE A 627 -16.28 24.55 -31.90
CA ILE A 627 -16.45 25.16 -33.23
C ILE A 627 -15.20 25.96 -33.62
N ALA A 628 -14.53 26.60 -32.65
CA ALA A 628 -13.28 27.30 -32.89
C ALA A 628 -12.15 26.31 -33.24
N ASP A 629 -12.05 25.19 -32.54
CA ASP A 629 -11.07 24.14 -32.79
C ASP A 629 -11.27 23.47 -34.15
N GLU A 630 -12.51 23.09 -34.50
CA GLU A 630 -12.86 22.54 -35.82
C GLU A 630 -12.47 23.49 -36.96
N LYS A 631 -12.76 24.80 -36.81
CA LYS A 631 -12.35 25.81 -37.79
C LYS A 631 -10.83 25.96 -37.89
N SER A 632 -10.12 25.75 -36.77
CA SER A 632 -8.66 25.80 -36.76
C SER A 632 -8.03 24.60 -37.47
N GLU A 633 -8.61 23.40 -37.30
CA GLU A 633 -8.18 22.17 -37.99
C GLU A 633 -8.46 22.23 -39.50
N GLU A 634 -9.62 22.75 -39.90
CA GLU A 634 -9.96 22.99 -41.32
C GLU A 634 -9.06 24.04 -41.98
N SER A 635 -8.52 24.99 -41.22
CA SER A 635 -7.57 25.99 -41.73
C SER A 635 -6.11 25.50 -41.78
N SER A 636 -5.82 24.38 -41.13
CA SER A 636 -4.50 23.76 -41.03
C SER A 636 -4.29 22.62 -42.04
N THR A 637 -5.36 22.23 -42.75
CA THR A 637 -5.38 21.24 -43.85
C THR A 637 -5.49 21.94 -45.20
#